data_AF-A0A5D3JJL5-F1
#
_entry.id   AF-A0A5D3JJL5-F1
#
_cell.length_a   1.000
_cell.length_b   1.000
_cell.length_c   1.000
_cell.angle_alpha   90.00
_cell.angle_beta   90.00
_cell.angle_gamma   90.00
#
_symmetry.space_group_name_H-M   'P 1'
#
loop_
_entity.id
_entity.type
_entity.pdbx_description
1 polymer ?
#
loop_
_entity_poly.entity_id
_entity_poly.type
_entity_poly.pdbx_seq_one_letter_code
_entity_poly.pdbx_strand_id
1 'polypeptide(L)'
;MAQGEFLTACEQAVNTAAGRQLGEDEMQELVTRMESTVARIRAENQGLSLEEAALRAADEVARDDALAKHIEARNRVINLRLMHENLQRIDAFGGRPDLALSAIMVGRNEAVAGSRDSAFNNMRQLRDHYISGLANDLEAQGVLPVFANGSLDQNIADAMWRLGNNLDVGHIPEDAIKIARVLEKWQDKARIDANRAGASIGKLPGYIARQSHDIHKIRTAGFEAWRDAILPELDHRTFEGLDVNGQNGVTVRKAAVMTEDQIYGRARPAKPLKPENVGALAQRADGRFYIKGIVSENVDLMRGNGQVVRANFRNGDLLANGQDIDLGDIVGFRNDGGEWVSVAGRIPRFDPAAPGGLSPSQAVIDDFLHNVYVGLSSGVHLRTDRPDWMTGFKGGSTNVARRASQERVLHFKDGLSWYRYNDKFGVGNLREAVGSGLIHSAETTGLMRRMGTNPENMFNELADRIEQRYKAAKDDNALNKFRQKRNTSLTNQLKEITGQTNIPGNAALARVAATTRAIETMMKLGGSMISSFNDIATQAMEMRYQGRNMLSSVWEATANKVQLTRWKNAERQQVLKSIGLHADAMKDELIYRFSADNSMPGRVNRAMRNYFRLNLQSWWTNSSRYSTGMMVSEWMGTHAGKSFRDVPEDLRRVLSMHGIEENEWAALSKMKLHAADGNAYMTPDGVADIPRTDIENYLTNRGIKINDRSVEYARELLSDKVRGYILDRVGVALNEPDARTMSIMKQGMQRGTAYGEMLRFAWQFKSFTASFMQNAIGRELYGRGYDFGSLSQNNTFRNNALTRAMRNGNGELMGIAQLFLWATAFGYLSMQTKLMLRGQTPRPADNVSTWTAAMAQGGGLGILGDFLFGEYNRFGNTPATSLAGPFASDAAQLVNLFGLTKQGDAKAADYFNFAINHTPYMNLHVVRPVMDFLILNQMREWMSPGSLQRYQQRVKEEQGNDFIIPPPQFMLGR
;
A
#
# COMPACT_ATOMS: atom_id res chain seq x y z
N MET A 1 -60.63 3.06 -5.01
CA MET A 1 -59.55 4.07 -5.04
C MET A 1 -58.42 3.49 -5.86
N ALA A 2 -58.01 4.19 -6.92
CA ALA A 2 -57.25 3.63 -8.04
C ALA A 2 -55.74 3.54 -7.72
N GLN A 3 -55.11 2.44 -8.12
CA GLN A 3 -53.67 2.14 -7.95
C GLN A 3 -52.70 3.21 -8.53
N GLY A 4 -53.20 4.18 -9.30
CA GLY A 4 -52.40 5.27 -9.89
C GLY A 4 -52.16 6.48 -8.97
N GLU A 5 -52.98 6.71 -7.96
CA GLU A 5 -52.82 7.86 -7.03
C GLU A 5 -51.78 7.61 -5.94
N PHE A 6 -51.55 6.33 -5.57
CA PHE A 6 -50.56 5.97 -4.54
C PHE A 6 -49.11 6.09 -5.04
N LEU A 7 -48.84 5.78 -6.30
CA LEU A 7 -47.51 5.88 -6.92
C LEU A 7 -47.07 7.34 -7.09
N THR A 8 -47.99 8.24 -7.43
CA THR A 8 -47.73 9.68 -7.61
C THR A 8 -47.50 10.42 -6.29
N ALA A 9 -48.19 10.01 -5.21
CA ALA A 9 -47.94 10.55 -3.87
C ALA A 9 -46.59 10.09 -3.28
N CYS A 10 -46.20 8.84 -3.52
CA CYS A 10 -44.91 8.30 -3.11
C CYS A 10 -43.74 8.99 -3.86
N GLU A 11 -43.89 9.21 -5.17
CA GLU A 11 -42.97 10.03 -5.99
C GLU A 11 -42.79 11.44 -5.43
N GLN A 12 -43.88 12.12 -5.06
CA GLN A 12 -43.81 13.47 -4.51
C GLN A 12 -43.15 13.51 -3.13
N ALA A 13 -43.43 12.55 -2.26
CA ALA A 13 -42.81 12.44 -0.95
C ALA A 13 -41.30 12.15 -1.06
N VAL A 14 -40.93 11.24 -1.97
CA VAL A 14 -39.54 10.89 -2.30
C VAL A 14 -38.77 12.09 -2.87
N ASN A 15 -39.34 12.80 -3.85
CA ASN A 15 -38.72 13.99 -4.43
C ASN A 15 -38.57 15.13 -3.41
N THR A 16 -39.53 15.26 -2.49
CA THR A 16 -39.50 16.23 -1.39
C THR A 16 -38.41 15.88 -0.38
N ALA A 17 -38.28 14.61 0.01
CA ALA A 17 -37.20 14.13 0.88
C ALA A 17 -35.82 14.21 0.19
N ALA A 18 -35.76 13.97 -1.11
CA ALA A 18 -34.55 14.08 -1.92
C ALA A 18 -34.13 15.55 -2.19
N GLY A 19 -35.03 16.51 -1.99
CA GLY A 19 -34.80 17.95 -2.20
C GLY A 19 -34.59 18.34 -3.67
N ARG A 20 -34.90 17.44 -4.61
CA ARG A 20 -34.83 17.64 -6.07
C ARG A 20 -35.73 16.64 -6.78
N GLN A 21 -36.06 16.93 -8.03
CA GLN A 21 -36.76 15.98 -8.91
C GLN A 21 -35.77 14.91 -9.39
N LEU A 22 -36.07 13.63 -9.09
CA LEU A 22 -35.30 12.46 -9.54
C LEU A 22 -35.71 12.10 -10.98
N GLY A 23 -34.75 11.65 -11.79
CA GLY A 23 -35.05 11.09 -13.12
C GLY A 23 -35.75 9.72 -13.03
N GLU A 24 -36.39 9.26 -14.10
CA GLU A 24 -37.11 7.96 -14.14
C GLU A 24 -36.23 6.78 -13.68
N ASP A 25 -34.98 6.72 -14.15
CA ASP A 25 -34.03 5.66 -13.77
C ASP A 25 -33.62 5.76 -12.28
N GLU A 26 -33.44 6.99 -11.75
CA GLU A 26 -33.10 7.23 -10.34
C GLU A 26 -34.27 6.88 -9.41
N MET A 27 -35.49 7.16 -9.84
CA MET A 27 -36.73 6.78 -9.17
C MET A 27 -36.89 5.26 -9.09
N GLN A 28 -36.68 4.57 -10.21
CA GLN A 28 -36.77 3.11 -10.28
C GLN A 28 -35.75 2.44 -9.34
N GLU A 29 -34.51 2.95 -9.30
CA GLU A 29 -33.45 2.44 -8.44
C GLU A 29 -33.75 2.70 -6.95
N LEU A 30 -34.27 3.89 -6.62
CA LEU A 30 -34.62 4.25 -5.25
C LEU A 30 -35.79 3.41 -4.72
N VAL A 31 -36.82 3.16 -5.54
CA VAL A 31 -37.95 2.28 -5.19
C VAL A 31 -37.45 0.86 -4.93
N THR A 32 -36.58 0.33 -5.80
CA THR A 32 -35.97 -1.00 -5.63
C THR A 32 -35.18 -1.09 -4.32
N ARG A 33 -34.47 -0.01 -3.95
CA ARG A 33 -33.71 0.09 -2.69
C ARG A 33 -34.60 0.20 -1.46
N MET A 34 -35.67 1.00 -1.52
CA MET A 34 -36.67 1.05 -0.46
C MET A 34 -37.30 -0.33 -0.24
N GLU A 35 -37.67 -1.03 -1.31
CA GLU A 35 -38.26 -2.36 -1.22
C GLU A 35 -37.31 -3.39 -0.60
N SER A 36 -36.01 -3.34 -0.90
CA SER A 36 -35.01 -4.24 -0.30
C SER A 36 -34.77 -3.92 1.18
N THR A 37 -34.69 -2.63 1.56
CA THR A 37 -34.54 -2.19 2.95
C THR A 37 -35.77 -2.53 3.80
N VAL A 38 -37.00 -2.36 3.27
CA VAL A 38 -38.24 -2.81 3.93
C VAL A 38 -38.17 -4.31 4.23
N ALA A 39 -37.66 -5.10 3.27
CA ALA A 39 -37.49 -6.55 3.44
C ALA A 39 -36.61 -6.88 4.63
N ARG A 40 -35.43 -6.25 4.68
CA ARG A 40 -34.41 -6.48 5.71
C ARG A 40 -34.94 -6.15 7.09
N ILE A 41 -35.58 -4.98 7.26
CA ILE A 41 -36.13 -4.53 8.55
C ILE A 41 -37.21 -5.48 9.08
N ARG A 42 -38.03 -6.07 8.18
CA ARG A 42 -39.04 -7.06 8.56
C ARG A 42 -38.44 -8.43 8.87
N ALA A 43 -37.39 -8.84 8.17
CA ALA A 43 -36.67 -10.08 8.45
C ALA A 43 -35.96 -10.05 9.82
N GLU A 44 -35.38 -8.90 10.18
CA GLU A 44 -34.73 -8.69 11.48
C GLU A 44 -35.73 -8.53 12.64
N ASN A 45 -36.95 -8.06 12.36
CA ASN A 45 -37.97 -7.79 13.37
C ASN A 45 -39.34 -8.34 12.95
N GLN A 46 -39.57 -9.63 13.24
CA GLN A 46 -40.78 -10.36 12.83
C GLN A 46 -42.11 -9.77 13.34
N GLY A 47 -42.08 -8.83 14.30
CA GLY A 47 -43.27 -8.15 14.86
C GLY A 47 -43.60 -6.79 14.27
N LEU A 48 -42.82 -6.25 13.33
CA LEU A 48 -43.08 -4.92 12.74
C LEU A 48 -44.13 -4.98 11.61
N SER A 49 -45.05 -4.01 11.61
CA SER A 49 -46.03 -3.84 10.51
C SER A 49 -45.34 -3.42 9.21
N LEU A 50 -45.97 -3.69 8.05
CA LEU A 50 -45.44 -3.28 6.75
C LEU A 50 -45.26 -1.77 6.65
N GLU A 51 -46.18 -1.00 7.26
CA GLU A 51 -46.16 0.45 7.27
C GLU A 51 -45.01 0.99 8.13
N GLU A 52 -44.80 0.46 9.35
CA GLU A 52 -43.67 0.85 10.20
C GLU A 52 -42.32 0.44 9.60
N ALA A 53 -42.24 -0.73 8.96
CA ALA A 53 -41.03 -1.17 8.28
C ALA A 53 -40.74 -0.33 7.04
N ALA A 54 -41.77 0.09 6.30
CA ALA A 54 -41.64 1.00 5.16
C ALA A 54 -41.25 2.40 5.59
N LEU A 55 -41.79 2.92 6.71
CA LEU A 55 -41.38 4.20 7.28
C LEU A 55 -39.93 4.17 7.78
N ARG A 56 -39.51 3.11 8.48
CA ARG A 56 -38.11 2.95 8.90
C ARG A 56 -37.15 2.79 7.73
N ALA A 57 -37.57 2.06 6.70
CA ALA A 57 -36.79 1.90 5.47
C ALA A 57 -36.71 3.20 4.67
N ALA A 58 -37.80 3.95 4.57
CA ALA A 58 -37.81 5.28 3.97
C ALA A 58 -36.87 6.22 4.74
N ASP A 59 -36.93 6.21 6.08
CA ASP A 59 -36.02 6.95 6.94
C ASP A 59 -34.56 6.52 6.76
N GLU A 60 -34.29 5.22 6.61
CA GLU A 60 -32.95 4.69 6.41
C GLU A 60 -32.40 5.04 5.02
N VAL A 61 -33.18 4.82 3.96
CA VAL A 61 -32.81 5.19 2.59
C VAL A 61 -32.66 6.70 2.44
N ALA A 62 -33.52 7.50 3.08
CA ALA A 62 -33.37 8.95 3.13
C ALA A 62 -32.12 9.37 3.90
N ARG A 63 -31.80 8.70 5.03
CA ARG A 63 -30.54 8.91 5.76
C ARG A 63 -29.32 8.54 4.91
N ASP A 64 -29.39 7.48 4.11
CA ASP A 64 -28.31 7.01 3.25
C ASP A 64 -28.08 7.94 2.05
N ASP A 65 -29.15 8.41 1.39
CA ASP A 65 -29.04 9.39 0.29
C ASP A 65 -28.60 10.76 0.80
N ALA A 66 -29.12 11.19 1.97
CA ALA A 66 -28.62 12.38 2.66
C ALA A 66 -27.14 12.23 3.03
N LEU A 67 -26.73 11.07 3.55
CA LEU A 67 -25.34 10.76 3.88
C LEU A 67 -24.45 10.79 2.64
N ALA A 68 -24.88 10.20 1.52
CA ALA A 68 -24.17 10.22 0.25
C ALA A 68 -23.97 11.65 -0.27
N LYS A 69 -25.02 12.49 -0.24
CA LYS A 69 -24.94 13.92 -0.59
C LYS A 69 -24.02 14.68 0.35
N HIS A 70 -24.07 14.42 1.65
CA HIS A 70 -23.16 15.02 2.63
C HIS A 70 -21.70 14.62 2.38
N ILE A 71 -21.44 13.37 2.03
CA ILE A 71 -20.10 12.87 1.66
C ILE A 71 -19.61 13.56 0.39
N GLU A 72 -20.45 13.68 -0.64
CA GLU A 72 -20.09 14.37 -1.90
C GLU A 72 -19.77 15.85 -1.63
N ALA A 73 -20.63 16.55 -0.89
CA ALA A 73 -20.43 17.95 -0.52
C ALA A 73 -19.14 18.15 0.29
N ARG A 74 -18.90 17.29 1.29
CA ARG A 74 -17.68 17.30 2.09
C ARG A 74 -16.44 17.08 1.22
N ASN A 75 -16.46 16.08 0.36
CA ASN A 75 -15.33 15.73 -0.49
C ASN A 75 -15.06 16.80 -1.54
N ARG A 76 -16.09 17.46 -2.06
CA ARG A 76 -15.95 18.65 -2.92
C ARG A 76 -15.22 19.77 -2.20
N VAL A 77 -15.59 20.07 -0.95
CA VAL A 77 -14.90 21.09 -0.13
C VAL A 77 -13.44 20.71 0.13
N ILE A 78 -13.17 19.45 0.50
CA ILE A 78 -11.81 18.93 0.72
C ILE A 78 -10.97 19.10 -0.55
N ASN A 79 -11.48 18.68 -1.70
CA ASN A 79 -10.77 18.75 -2.97
C ASN A 79 -10.54 20.20 -3.42
N LEU A 80 -11.50 21.11 -3.21
CA LEU A 80 -11.34 22.54 -3.51
C LEU A 80 -10.28 23.20 -2.63
N ARG A 81 -10.27 22.89 -1.33
CA ARG A 81 -9.23 23.38 -0.41
C ARG A 81 -7.84 22.90 -0.85
N LEU A 82 -7.70 21.60 -1.10
CA LEU A 82 -6.42 21.01 -1.53
C LEU A 82 -5.97 21.54 -2.89
N MET A 83 -6.89 21.77 -3.82
CA MET A 83 -6.58 22.44 -5.10
C MET A 83 -5.99 23.84 -4.85
N HIS A 84 -6.62 24.64 -3.99
CA HIS A 84 -6.12 25.98 -3.64
C HIS A 84 -4.73 25.93 -2.99
N GLU A 85 -4.53 25.07 -1.99
CA GLU A 85 -3.23 24.88 -1.33
C GLU A 85 -2.15 24.41 -2.32
N ASN A 86 -2.49 23.51 -3.24
CA ASN A 86 -1.58 23.00 -4.26
C ASN A 86 -1.20 24.07 -5.29
N LEU A 87 -2.14 24.93 -5.68
CA LEU A 87 -1.87 26.07 -6.56
C LEU A 87 -0.93 27.09 -5.89
N GLN A 88 -1.17 27.43 -4.62
CA GLN A 88 -0.26 28.31 -3.86
C GLN A 88 1.17 27.76 -3.82
N ARG A 89 1.31 26.44 -3.60
CA ARG A 89 2.63 25.80 -3.63
C ARG A 89 3.23 25.78 -5.02
N ILE A 90 2.45 25.59 -6.07
CA ILE A 90 2.94 25.71 -7.45
C ILE A 90 3.51 27.11 -7.69
N ASP A 91 2.81 28.14 -7.22
CA ASP A 91 3.24 29.53 -7.35
C ASP A 91 4.52 29.81 -6.54
N ALA A 92 4.69 29.18 -5.37
CA ALA A 92 5.91 29.29 -4.55
C ALA A 92 7.18 28.73 -5.21
N PHE A 93 7.06 27.85 -6.21
CA PHE A 93 8.19 27.35 -7.01
C PHE A 93 8.49 28.23 -8.24
N GLY A 94 7.79 29.36 -8.39
CA GLY A 94 8.00 30.30 -9.49
C GLY A 94 7.83 29.64 -10.87
N GLY A 95 8.80 29.85 -11.77
CA GLY A 95 8.78 29.32 -13.14
C GLY A 95 8.99 27.81 -13.28
N ARG A 96 8.90 27.03 -12.19
CA ARG A 96 9.14 25.57 -12.14
C ARG A 96 7.97 24.77 -11.56
N PRO A 97 6.78 24.86 -12.17
CA PRO A 97 5.62 24.06 -11.75
C PRO A 97 5.86 22.54 -11.85
N ASP A 98 6.80 22.09 -12.69
CA ASP A 98 7.22 20.68 -12.74
C ASP A 98 7.85 20.21 -11.42
N LEU A 99 8.66 21.06 -10.78
CA LEU A 99 9.27 20.77 -9.48
C LEU A 99 8.24 20.81 -8.37
N ALA A 100 7.30 21.76 -8.43
CA ALA A 100 6.19 21.83 -7.47
C ALA A 100 5.34 20.56 -7.49
N LEU A 101 4.88 20.11 -8.67
CA LEU A 101 4.12 18.86 -8.78
C LEU A 101 4.90 17.66 -8.24
N SER A 102 6.21 17.61 -8.52
CA SER A 102 7.09 16.58 -7.96
C SER A 102 7.19 16.69 -6.43
N ALA A 103 7.32 17.89 -5.87
CA ALA A 103 7.34 18.13 -4.42
C ALA A 103 6.06 17.70 -3.73
N ILE A 104 4.91 18.01 -4.33
CA ILE A 104 3.59 17.62 -3.82
C ILE A 104 3.46 16.08 -3.74
N MET A 105 3.95 15.36 -4.76
CA MET A 105 3.82 13.91 -4.84
C MET A 105 4.86 13.15 -4.00
N VAL A 106 6.15 13.44 -4.22
CA VAL A 106 7.26 12.61 -3.72
C VAL A 106 8.22 13.35 -2.81
N GLY A 107 8.08 14.67 -2.66
CA GLY A 107 9.00 15.50 -1.90
C GLY A 107 10.27 15.81 -2.69
N ARG A 108 10.91 16.92 -2.34
CA ARG A 108 12.06 17.46 -3.06
C ARG A 108 13.09 18.10 -2.13
N ASN A 109 14.33 18.21 -2.61
CA ASN A 109 15.42 18.80 -1.82
C ASN A 109 15.54 20.32 -2.01
N GLU A 110 14.73 20.91 -2.88
CA GLU A 110 14.77 22.36 -3.13
C GLU A 110 14.40 23.15 -1.87
N ALA A 111 15.14 24.23 -1.60
CA ALA A 111 14.95 25.12 -0.44
C ALA A 111 13.71 26.02 -0.57
N VAL A 112 12.55 25.41 -0.81
CA VAL A 112 11.24 26.05 -0.89
C VAL A 112 10.39 25.56 0.28
N ALA A 113 9.63 26.46 0.90
CA ALA A 113 8.73 26.10 1.99
C ALA A 113 7.77 24.97 1.56
N GLY A 114 7.64 23.93 2.39
CA GLY A 114 6.79 22.78 2.12
C GLY A 114 7.27 21.86 0.98
N SER A 115 8.50 22.01 0.47
CA SER A 115 9.05 21.15 -0.61
C SER A 115 9.17 19.68 -0.22
N ARG A 116 9.20 19.36 1.07
CA ARG A 116 9.22 18.00 1.64
C ARG A 116 7.90 17.55 2.25
N ASP A 117 6.94 18.46 2.37
CA ASP A 117 5.58 18.12 2.79
C ASP A 117 4.78 17.55 1.61
N SER A 118 5.01 16.27 1.35
CA SER A 118 4.51 15.53 0.19
C SER A 118 3.53 14.43 0.56
N ALA A 119 2.77 13.94 -0.43
CA ALA A 119 1.91 12.77 -0.27
C ALA A 119 2.71 11.57 0.23
N PHE A 120 3.88 11.30 -0.36
CA PHE A 120 4.75 10.20 0.07
C PHE A 120 5.23 10.33 1.51
N ASN A 121 5.60 11.54 1.96
CA ASN A 121 6.02 11.74 3.35
C ASN A 121 4.85 11.50 4.32
N ASN A 122 3.65 11.97 3.96
CA ASN A 122 2.43 11.70 4.73
C ASN A 122 2.13 10.19 4.83
N MET A 123 2.29 9.42 3.75
CA MET A 123 2.16 7.95 3.81
C MET A 123 3.15 7.32 4.78
N ARG A 124 4.43 7.69 4.68
CA ARG A 124 5.53 7.15 5.49
C ARG A 124 5.29 7.44 6.97
N GLN A 125 4.91 8.66 7.29
CA GLN A 125 4.65 9.11 8.65
C GLN A 125 3.42 8.43 9.27
N LEU A 126 2.32 8.30 8.53
CA LEU A 126 1.12 7.60 9.01
C LEU A 126 1.38 6.11 9.22
N ARG A 127 2.14 5.49 8.32
CA ARG A 127 2.55 4.09 8.46
C ARG A 127 3.30 3.90 9.77
N ASP A 128 4.29 4.74 10.02
CA ASP A 128 5.09 4.66 11.23
C ASP A 128 4.28 5.03 12.48
N HIS A 129 3.33 5.97 12.39
CA HIS A 129 2.40 6.29 13.47
C HIS A 129 1.55 5.08 13.88
N TYR A 130 0.90 4.42 12.91
CA TYR A 130 0.04 3.28 13.19
C TYR A 130 0.83 2.07 13.69
N ILE A 131 1.95 1.72 13.04
CA ILE A 131 2.72 0.53 13.40
C ILE A 131 3.47 0.72 14.72
N SER A 132 4.09 1.88 14.94
CA SER A 132 4.83 2.11 16.18
C SER A 132 3.90 2.35 17.35
N GLY A 133 2.77 3.03 17.12
CA GLY A 133 1.72 3.19 18.12
C GLY A 133 1.12 1.84 18.53
N LEU A 134 0.85 0.95 17.57
CA LEU A 134 0.44 -0.41 17.84
C LEU A 134 1.45 -1.17 18.70
N ALA A 135 2.74 -1.11 18.35
CA ALA A 135 3.79 -1.78 19.10
C ALA A 135 3.88 -1.26 20.54
N ASN A 136 3.83 0.06 20.72
CA ASN A 136 3.92 0.71 22.02
C ASN A 136 2.75 0.30 22.94
N ASP A 137 1.53 0.24 22.41
CA ASP A 137 0.36 -0.20 23.19
C ASP A 137 0.42 -1.69 23.55
N LEU A 138 0.90 -2.55 22.64
CA LEU A 138 1.10 -3.98 22.92
C LEU A 138 2.19 -4.19 23.98
N GLU A 139 3.25 -3.39 23.95
CA GLU A 139 4.33 -3.45 24.93
C GLU A 139 3.87 -2.95 26.30
N ALA A 140 3.10 -1.87 26.36
CA ALA A 140 2.51 -1.35 27.59
C ALA A 140 1.57 -2.37 28.28
N GLN A 141 0.96 -3.26 27.49
CA GLN A 141 0.12 -4.36 27.98
C GLN A 141 0.91 -5.64 28.28
N GLY A 142 2.23 -5.67 28.02
CA GLY A 142 3.08 -6.85 28.24
C GLY A 142 2.90 -7.99 27.21
N VAL A 143 2.11 -7.78 26.16
CA VAL A 143 1.71 -8.82 25.20
C VAL A 143 2.48 -8.78 23.88
N LEU A 144 3.35 -7.79 23.67
CA LEU A 144 4.15 -7.67 22.44
C LEU A 144 4.96 -8.94 22.10
N PRO A 145 5.67 -9.61 23.04
CA PRO A 145 6.40 -10.84 22.71
C PRO A 145 5.49 -12.00 22.27
N VAL A 146 4.30 -12.12 22.88
CA VAL A 146 3.31 -13.14 22.54
C VAL A 146 2.68 -12.84 21.17
N PHE A 147 2.37 -11.58 20.89
CA PHE A 147 1.96 -11.16 19.56
C PHE A 147 3.06 -11.42 18.53
N ALA A 148 4.32 -11.07 18.80
CA ALA A 148 5.43 -11.25 17.86
C ALA A 148 5.74 -12.72 17.55
N ASN A 149 5.46 -13.67 18.46
CA ASN A 149 5.67 -15.08 18.16
C ASN A 149 4.51 -15.73 17.38
N GLY A 150 3.31 -15.14 17.40
CA GLY A 150 2.12 -15.61 16.66
C GLY A 150 1.44 -16.85 17.22
N SER A 151 1.76 -17.28 18.44
CA SER A 151 1.19 -18.47 19.09
C SER A 151 -0.32 -18.39 19.34
N LEU A 152 -0.86 -17.17 19.45
CA LEU A 152 -2.28 -16.92 19.73
C LEU A 152 -3.07 -16.39 18.52
N ASP A 153 -2.54 -16.45 17.29
CA ASP A 153 -3.18 -15.82 16.11
C ASP A 153 -4.64 -16.28 15.90
N GLN A 154 -4.94 -17.57 16.13
CA GLN A 154 -6.31 -18.09 16.06
C GLN A 154 -7.21 -17.51 17.16
N ASN A 155 -6.73 -17.48 18.42
CA ASN A 155 -7.48 -16.93 19.55
C ASN A 155 -7.72 -15.42 19.41
N ILE A 156 -6.74 -14.69 18.87
CA ILE A 156 -6.87 -13.24 18.62
C ILE A 156 -7.93 -13.00 17.55
N ALA A 157 -7.95 -13.78 16.47
CA ALA A 157 -8.97 -13.65 15.42
C ALA A 157 -10.40 -13.88 15.97
N ASP A 158 -10.58 -14.91 16.82
CA ASP A 158 -11.85 -15.17 17.49
C ASP A 158 -12.23 -14.05 18.47
N ALA A 159 -11.26 -13.56 19.26
CA ALA A 159 -11.47 -12.44 20.18
C ALA A 159 -11.91 -11.16 19.46
N MET A 160 -11.26 -10.79 18.35
CA MET A 160 -11.62 -9.62 17.55
C MET A 160 -13.04 -9.73 17.00
N TRP A 161 -13.39 -10.91 16.47
CA TRP A 161 -14.72 -11.14 15.94
C TRP A 161 -15.80 -11.05 17.03
N ARG A 162 -15.58 -11.67 18.19
CA ARG A 162 -16.53 -11.65 19.32
C ARG A 162 -16.67 -10.28 19.94
N LEU A 163 -15.57 -9.59 20.24
CA LEU A 163 -15.58 -8.22 20.78
C LEU A 163 -16.36 -7.28 19.84
N GLY A 164 -16.10 -7.36 18.53
CA GLY A 164 -16.79 -6.54 17.55
C GLY A 164 -18.28 -6.83 17.38
N ASN A 165 -18.77 -7.98 17.88
CA ASN A 165 -20.19 -8.35 17.90
C ASN A 165 -20.79 -8.30 19.32
N ASN A 166 -20.09 -7.73 20.31
CA ASN A 166 -20.50 -7.70 21.72
C ASN A 166 -20.83 -9.09 22.31
N LEU A 167 -20.07 -10.12 21.91
CA LEU A 167 -20.21 -11.49 22.39
C LEU A 167 -19.25 -11.79 23.54
N ASP A 168 -19.56 -12.84 24.31
CA ASP A 168 -18.69 -13.31 25.40
C ASP A 168 -17.32 -13.78 24.88
N VAL A 169 -16.29 -13.39 25.62
CA VAL A 169 -14.87 -13.72 25.40
C VAL A 169 -14.22 -14.37 26.61
N GLY A 170 -14.96 -14.70 27.68
CA GLY A 170 -14.39 -15.21 28.93
C GLY A 170 -13.61 -16.53 28.82
N HIS A 171 -13.87 -17.32 27.77
CA HIS A 171 -13.16 -18.57 27.47
C HIS A 171 -11.86 -18.36 26.67
N ILE A 172 -11.59 -17.14 26.18
CA ILE A 172 -10.40 -16.81 25.39
C ILE A 172 -9.26 -16.39 26.32
N PRO A 173 -8.00 -16.80 26.06
CA PRO A 173 -6.85 -16.34 26.83
C PRO A 173 -6.79 -14.82 26.96
N GLU A 174 -6.52 -14.31 28.16
CA GLU A 174 -6.51 -12.87 28.47
C GLU A 174 -5.57 -12.07 27.55
N ASP A 175 -4.39 -12.63 27.25
CA ASP A 175 -3.42 -12.02 26.33
C ASP A 175 -4.01 -11.81 24.93
N ALA A 176 -4.78 -12.78 24.42
CA ALA A 176 -5.42 -12.66 23.11
C ALA A 176 -6.50 -11.57 23.11
N ILE A 177 -7.25 -11.42 24.21
CA ILE A 177 -8.25 -10.35 24.38
C ILE A 177 -7.57 -8.97 24.43
N LYS A 178 -6.48 -8.84 25.20
CA LYS A 178 -5.67 -7.61 25.27
C LYS A 178 -5.16 -7.21 23.89
N ILE A 179 -4.58 -8.17 23.16
CA ILE A 179 -4.10 -7.94 21.79
C ILE A 179 -5.26 -7.50 20.90
N ALA A 180 -6.39 -8.22 20.91
CA ALA A 180 -7.54 -7.90 20.06
C ALA A 180 -8.06 -6.46 20.26
N ARG A 181 -8.17 -5.99 21.50
CA ARG A 181 -8.56 -4.60 21.82
C ARG A 181 -7.57 -3.58 21.27
N VAL A 182 -6.27 -3.86 21.39
CA VAL A 182 -5.22 -2.98 20.87
C VAL A 182 -5.25 -2.95 19.33
N LEU A 183 -5.46 -4.09 18.66
CA LEU A 183 -5.62 -4.14 17.20
C LEU A 183 -6.86 -3.36 16.74
N GLU A 184 -8.01 -3.53 17.40
CA GLU A 184 -9.24 -2.79 17.08
C GLU A 184 -9.02 -1.28 17.21
N LYS A 185 -8.38 -0.82 18.30
CA LYS A 185 -8.05 0.61 18.53
C LYS A 185 -7.31 1.22 17.33
N TRP A 186 -6.25 0.57 16.86
CA TRP A 186 -5.43 1.11 15.76
C TRP A 186 -6.08 0.98 14.39
N GLN A 187 -6.88 -0.06 14.16
CA GLN A 187 -7.70 -0.17 12.95
C GLN A 187 -8.78 0.91 12.89
N ASP A 188 -9.45 1.20 14.01
CA ASP A 188 -10.43 2.28 14.09
C ASP A 188 -9.77 3.65 13.95
N LYS A 189 -8.59 3.87 14.53
CA LYS A 189 -7.81 5.10 14.31
C LYS A 189 -7.50 5.29 12.82
N ALA A 190 -6.97 4.27 12.16
CA ALA A 190 -6.67 4.32 10.73
C ALA A 190 -7.92 4.57 9.86
N ARG A 191 -9.07 4.00 10.25
CA ARG A 191 -10.37 4.23 9.59
C ARG A 191 -10.85 5.68 9.75
N ILE A 192 -10.77 6.22 10.97
CA ILE A 192 -11.15 7.61 11.28
C ILE A 192 -10.29 8.59 10.48
N ASP A 193 -8.99 8.35 10.41
CA ASP A 193 -8.06 9.21 9.67
C ASP A 193 -8.30 9.18 8.16
N ALA A 194 -8.59 7.99 7.60
CA ALA A 194 -9.01 7.86 6.22
C ALA A 194 -10.31 8.63 5.94
N ASN A 195 -11.29 8.54 6.85
CA ASN A 195 -12.57 9.23 6.72
C ASN A 195 -12.42 10.76 6.79
N ARG A 196 -11.55 11.25 7.67
CA ARG A 196 -11.19 12.67 7.76
C ARG A 196 -10.50 13.17 6.49
N ALA A 197 -9.74 12.32 5.82
CA ALA A 197 -9.07 12.65 4.55
C ALA A 197 -10.00 12.56 3.32
N GLY A 198 -11.21 12.01 3.46
CA GLY A 198 -12.24 12.01 2.42
C GLY A 198 -12.86 10.64 2.10
N ALA A 199 -12.40 9.56 2.73
CA ALA A 199 -13.07 8.25 2.64
C ALA A 199 -14.40 8.22 3.44
N SER A 200 -15.20 7.19 3.22
CA SER A 200 -16.43 6.90 3.94
C SER A 200 -16.50 5.42 4.31
N ILE A 201 -15.60 5.01 5.20
CA ILE A 201 -15.44 3.65 5.68
C ILE A 201 -16.33 3.45 6.92
N GLY A 202 -17.35 2.60 6.79
CA GLY A 202 -18.21 2.17 7.90
C GLY A 202 -17.49 1.30 8.93
N LYS A 203 -18.06 1.18 10.13
CA LYS A 203 -17.57 0.22 11.15
C LYS A 203 -18.32 -1.10 10.96
N LEU A 204 -17.59 -2.17 10.64
CA LEU A 204 -18.16 -3.49 10.46
C LEU A 204 -18.07 -4.30 11.77
N PRO A 205 -19.20 -4.79 12.32
CA PRO A 205 -19.19 -5.69 13.46
C PRO A 205 -18.34 -6.94 13.19
N GLY A 206 -17.46 -7.28 14.14
CA GLY A 206 -16.54 -8.42 14.03
C GLY A 206 -15.46 -8.28 12.96
N TYR A 207 -15.08 -7.06 12.57
CA TYR A 207 -13.95 -6.83 11.67
C TYR A 207 -12.63 -7.35 12.29
N ILE A 208 -11.97 -8.28 11.60
CA ILE A 208 -10.68 -8.86 12.05
C ILE A 208 -9.51 -8.14 11.38
N ALA A 209 -9.33 -8.34 10.07
CA ALA A 209 -8.28 -7.71 9.29
C ALA A 209 -8.69 -7.61 7.82
N ARG A 210 -8.05 -6.73 7.06
CA ARG A 210 -8.27 -6.62 5.61
C ARG A 210 -8.05 -7.99 4.96
N GLN A 211 -9.04 -8.48 4.21
CA GLN A 211 -8.92 -9.73 3.48
C GLN A 211 -7.92 -9.58 2.33
N SER A 212 -6.84 -10.36 2.38
CA SER A 212 -5.80 -10.39 1.36
C SER A 212 -5.64 -11.83 0.88
N HIS A 213 -5.59 -12.03 -0.43
CA HIS A 213 -5.69 -13.36 -1.05
C HIS A 213 -4.41 -13.75 -1.80
N ASP A 214 -3.88 -14.95 -1.54
CA ASP A 214 -2.74 -15.48 -2.30
C ASP A 214 -3.25 -16.07 -3.61
N ILE A 215 -3.07 -15.26 -4.67
CA ILE A 215 -3.46 -15.56 -6.04
C ILE A 215 -2.98 -16.95 -6.48
N HIS A 216 -1.77 -17.36 -6.08
CA HIS A 216 -1.22 -18.64 -6.49
C HIS A 216 -1.88 -19.79 -5.77
N LYS A 217 -2.10 -19.69 -4.45
CA LYS A 217 -2.79 -20.74 -3.70
C LYS A 217 -4.20 -20.96 -4.27
N ILE A 218 -4.90 -19.88 -4.63
CA ILE A 218 -6.23 -19.93 -5.24
C ILE A 218 -6.16 -20.55 -6.65
N ARG A 219 -5.26 -20.07 -7.52
CA ARG A 219 -5.09 -20.65 -8.88
C ARG A 219 -4.70 -22.12 -8.87
N THR A 220 -3.82 -22.52 -7.95
CA THR A 220 -3.35 -23.90 -7.84
C THR A 220 -4.45 -24.82 -7.30
N ALA A 221 -5.32 -24.32 -6.42
CA ALA A 221 -6.48 -25.08 -5.95
C ALA A 221 -7.51 -25.30 -7.07
N GLY A 222 -7.69 -24.32 -7.96
CA GLY A 222 -8.78 -24.33 -8.93
C GLY A 222 -10.10 -23.88 -8.30
N PHE A 223 -11.09 -23.55 -9.13
CA PHE A 223 -12.35 -22.99 -8.67
C PHE A 223 -13.11 -23.94 -7.74
N GLU A 224 -13.29 -25.20 -8.13
CA GLU A 224 -14.08 -26.20 -7.38
C GLU A 224 -13.50 -26.42 -5.98
N ALA A 225 -12.21 -26.72 -5.86
CA ALA A 225 -11.57 -26.96 -4.57
C ALA A 225 -11.49 -25.69 -3.70
N TRP A 226 -11.43 -24.50 -4.32
CA TRP A 226 -11.52 -23.24 -3.59
C TRP A 226 -12.94 -22.98 -3.06
N ARG A 227 -13.96 -23.16 -3.91
CA ARG A 227 -15.39 -23.02 -3.57
C ARG A 227 -15.75 -23.96 -2.42
N ASP A 228 -15.42 -25.24 -2.54
CA ASP A 228 -15.78 -26.26 -1.55
C ASP A 228 -15.08 -26.01 -0.21
N ALA A 229 -13.90 -25.39 -0.23
CA ALA A 229 -13.17 -25.03 0.97
C ALA A 229 -13.68 -23.74 1.64
N ILE A 230 -14.23 -22.78 0.89
CA ILE A 230 -14.68 -21.50 1.44
C ILE A 230 -16.16 -21.49 1.78
N LEU A 231 -17.02 -22.13 0.98
CA LEU A 231 -18.47 -22.09 1.14
C LEU A 231 -18.94 -22.47 2.57
N PRO A 232 -18.39 -23.50 3.23
CA PRO A 232 -18.75 -23.83 4.61
C PRO A 232 -18.34 -22.78 5.65
N GLU A 233 -17.40 -21.89 5.32
CA GLU A 233 -16.85 -20.86 6.21
C GLU A 233 -17.55 -19.50 6.04
N LEU A 234 -18.38 -19.35 5.00
CA LEU A 234 -19.08 -18.10 4.67
C LEU A 234 -20.36 -17.94 5.46
N ASP A 235 -20.57 -16.71 5.92
CA ASP A 235 -21.81 -16.27 6.54
C ASP A 235 -22.84 -15.91 5.48
N HIS A 236 -24.12 -16.05 5.83
CA HIS A 236 -25.27 -15.75 4.97
C HIS A 236 -25.24 -14.32 4.40
N ARG A 237 -24.67 -13.35 5.13
CA ARG A 237 -24.44 -11.97 4.65
C ARG A 237 -23.65 -11.88 3.35
N THR A 238 -22.82 -12.87 3.04
CA THR A 238 -22.08 -12.94 1.77
C THR A 238 -23.01 -13.04 0.56
N PHE A 239 -24.17 -13.65 0.74
CA PHE A 239 -25.14 -13.96 -0.29
C PHE A 239 -26.36 -13.03 -0.25
N GLU A 240 -26.39 -12.07 0.67
CA GLU A 240 -27.44 -11.05 0.74
C GLU A 240 -27.46 -10.22 -0.54
N GLY A 241 -28.66 -9.98 -1.07
CA GLY A 241 -28.84 -9.24 -2.32
C GLY A 241 -28.46 -10.00 -3.59
N LEU A 242 -28.08 -11.28 -3.52
CA LEU A 242 -28.04 -12.14 -4.70
C LEU A 242 -29.49 -12.41 -5.15
N ASP A 243 -29.91 -11.67 -6.17
CA ASP A 243 -31.23 -11.83 -6.76
C ASP A 243 -31.37 -13.24 -7.33
N VAL A 244 -32.44 -13.93 -6.91
CA VAL A 244 -32.83 -15.22 -7.49
C VAL A 244 -33.42 -15.04 -8.89
N ASN A 245 -33.64 -13.79 -9.31
CA ASN A 245 -34.03 -13.43 -10.67
C ASN A 245 -32.81 -12.97 -11.47
N GLY A 246 -32.47 -13.76 -12.49
CA GLY A 246 -31.24 -13.62 -13.24
C GLY A 246 -31.03 -12.25 -13.88
N GLN A 247 -29.96 -11.58 -13.49
CA GLN A 247 -29.21 -10.72 -14.41
C GLN A 247 -28.03 -11.43 -15.08
N ASN A 248 -27.82 -12.73 -14.83
CA ASN A 248 -27.04 -13.61 -15.69
C ASN A 248 -27.83 -14.91 -15.94
N GLY A 249 -28.77 -14.90 -16.89
CA GLY A 249 -29.15 -16.13 -17.61
C GLY A 249 -30.52 -16.78 -17.36
N VAL A 250 -31.53 -16.11 -16.78
CA VAL A 250 -32.93 -16.63 -16.82
C VAL A 250 -33.90 -15.51 -17.20
N THR A 251 -34.45 -15.59 -18.41
CA THR A 251 -35.49 -14.68 -18.90
C THR A 251 -36.85 -15.07 -18.27
N VAL A 252 -37.21 -14.46 -17.14
CA VAL A 252 -38.59 -14.59 -16.63
C VAL A 252 -39.53 -13.80 -17.55
N ARG A 253 -40.26 -14.49 -18.43
CA ARG A 253 -41.31 -13.85 -19.24
C ARG A 253 -42.45 -13.42 -18.32
N LYS A 254 -42.68 -12.11 -18.22
CA LYS A 254 -43.81 -11.52 -17.49
C LYS A 254 -45.12 -11.91 -18.19
N ALA A 255 -45.94 -12.76 -17.60
CA ALA A 255 -47.28 -13.02 -18.10
C ALA A 255 -48.17 -11.79 -17.80
N ALA A 256 -48.55 -11.05 -18.83
CA ALA A 256 -49.56 -9.99 -18.70
C ALA A 256 -50.92 -10.63 -18.43
N VAL A 257 -51.63 -10.17 -17.39
CA VAL A 257 -53.04 -10.53 -17.19
C VAL A 257 -53.85 -9.76 -18.23
N MET A 258 -54.49 -10.49 -19.15
CA MET A 258 -55.26 -9.90 -20.24
C MET A 258 -56.70 -10.39 -20.19
N THR A 259 -57.65 -9.49 -20.48
CA THR A 259 -59.06 -9.84 -20.67
C THR A 259 -59.23 -10.60 -21.99
N GLU A 260 -60.27 -11.44 -22.08
CA GLU A 260 -60.54 -12.22 -23.29
C GLU A 260 -60.67 -11.33 -24.55
N ASP A 261 -61.23 -10.13 -24.39
CA ASP A 261 -61.35 -9.10 -25.44
C ASP A 261 -60.00 -8.54 -25.90
N GLN A 262 -59.01 -8.42 -25.01
CA GLN A 262 -57.66 -7.96 -25.35
C GLN A 262 -56.87 -9.00 -26.15
N ILE A 263 -57.23 -10.28 -26.02
CA ILE A 263 -56.55 -11.40 -26.71
C ILE A 263 -57.14 -11.62 -28.11
N TYR A 264 -58.46 -11.49 -28.28
CA TYR A 264 -59.15 -11.81 -29.54
C TYR A 264 -59.63 -10.59 -30.35
N GLY A 265 -59.68 -9.40 -29.76
CA GLY A 265 -60.31 -8.22 -30.36
C GLY A 265 -61.85 -8.31 -30.34
N ARG A 266 -62.53 -7.15 -30.35
CA ARG A 266 -63.99 -7.00 -30.14
C ARG A 266 -64.93 -7.72 -31.13
N ALA A 267 -64.43 -8.51 -32.08
CA ALA A 267 -65.25 -9.23 -33.05
C ALA A 267 -64.80 -10.69 -33.19
N ARG A 268 -65.66 -11.63 -32.80
CA ARG A 268 -65.52 -13.07 -33.10
C ARG A 268 -65.61 -13.23 -34.63
N PRO A 269 -64.52 -13.62 -35.33
CA PRO A 269 -64.00 -14.97 -35.27
C PRO A 269 -62.46 -15.06 -35.06
N ALA A 270 -62.03 -16.25 -34.63
CA ALA A 270 -60.67 -16.57 -34.18
C ALA A 270 -59.55 -16.19 -35.17
N LYS A 271 -58.77 -15.15 -34.84
CA LYS A 271 -57.43 -14.95 -35.41
C LYS A 271 -56.41 -15.86 -34.68
N PRO A 272 -55.32 -16.29 -35.36
CA PRO A 272 -54.23 -17.01 -34.70
C PRO A 272 -53.61 -16.15 -33.59
N LEU A 273 -53.30 -16.79 -32.46
CA LEU A 273 -52.63 -16.15 -31.33
C LEU A 273 -51.26 -15.61 -31.75
N LYS A 274 -50.92 -14.41 -31.26
CA LYS A 274 -49.56 -13.89 -31.41
C LYS A 274 -48.58 -14.72 -30.56
N PRO A 275 -47.37 -15.04 -31.05
CA PRO A 275 -46.38 -15.85 -30.32
C PRO A 275 -46.00 -15.29 -28.94
N GLU A 276 -46.07 -13.98 -28.75
CA GLU A 276 -45.84 -13.34 -27.44
C GLU A 276 -46.92 -13.63 -26.37
N ASN A 277 -48.09 -14.14 -26.76
CA ASN A 277 -49.25 -14.34 -25.86
C ASN A 277 -49.42 -15.80 -25.39
N VAL A 278 -48.48 -16.69 -25.72
CA VAL A 278 -48.47 -18.09 -25.27
C VAL A 278 -47.98 -18.15 -23.82
N GLY A 279 -48.82 -18.64 -22.90
CA GLY A 279 -48.53 -18.72 -21.46
C GLY A 279 -49.11 -17.58 -20.61
N ALA A 280 -50.08 -16.82 -21.15
CA ALA A 280 -50.73 -15.73 -20.41
C ALA A 280 -51.91 -16.21 -19.55
N LEU A 281 -52.14 -15.53 -18.42
CA LEU A 281 -53.34 -15.69 -17.58
C LEU A 281 -54.49 -14.86 -18.16
N ALA A 282 -55.56 -15.55 -18.54
CA ALA A 282 -56.78 -14.94 -19.07
C ALA A 282 -57.90 -15.03 -18.04
N GLN A 283 -58.61 -13.92 -17.82
CA GLN A 283 -59.80 -13.88 -16.97
C GLN A 283 -61.06 -14.10 -17.82
N ARG A 284 -61.87 -15.09 -17.48
CA ARG A 284 -63.20 -15.34 -18.06
C ARG A 284 -64.20 -14.28 -17.60
N ALA A 285 -65.27 -14.10 -18.38
CA ALA A 285 -66.35 -13.17 -18.06
C ALA A 285 -67.07 -13.46 -16.72
N ASP A 286 -66.94 -14.68 -16.18
CA ASP A 286 -67.47 -15.08 -14.87
C ASP A 286 -66.49 -14.84 -13.71
N GLY A 287 -65.35 -14.19 -13.97
CA GLY A 287 -64.34 -13.83 -12.98
C GLY A 287 -63.25 -14.87 -12.73
N ARG A 288 -63.39 -16.09 -13.26
CA ARG A 288 -62.41 -17.18 -13.10
C ARG A 288 -61.22 -17.03 -14.06
N PHE A 289 -60.02 -17.40 -13.61
CA PHE A 289 -58.79 -17.31 -14.41
C PHE A 289 -58.42 -18.66 -15.03
N TYR A 290 -57.77 -18.66 -16.19
CA TYR A 290 -57.14 -19.84 -16.81
C TYR A 290 -55.83 -19.47 -17.49
N ILE A 291 -54.91 -20.43 -17.64
CA ILE A 291 -53.61 -20.23 -18.31
C ILE A 291 -53.72 -20.73 -19.76
N LYS A 292 -53.58 -19.84 -20.75
CA LYS A 292 -53.75 -20.21 -22.18
C LYS A 292 -52.39 -20.40 -22.86
N GLY A 293 -52.17 -21.55 -23.48
CA GLY A 293 -50.91 -21.92 -24.17
C GLY A 293 -50.13 -23.07 -23.54
N ILE A 294 -50.77 -23.87 -22.68
CA ILE A 294 -50.17 -25.04 -22.07
C ILE A 294 -50.20 -26.20 -23.08
N VAL A 295 -49.02 -26.79 -23.32
CA VAL A 295 -48.81 -27.83 -24.35
C VAL A 295 -48.84 -29.25 -23.73
N SER A 296 -48.81 -29.36 -22.39
CA SER A 296 -48.85 -30.62 -21.64
C SER A 296 -50.17 -30.79 -20.88
N GLU A 297 -50.60 -32.04 -20.69
CA GLU A 297 -51.76 -32.38 -19.85
C GLU A 297 -51.53 -32.12 -18.36
N ASN A 298 -50.27 -32.01 -17.89
CA ASN A 298 -49.94 -31.83 -16.47
C ASN A 298 -49.06 -30.58 -16.22
N VAL A 299 -49.37 -29.86 -15.15
CA VAL A 299 -48.76 -28.59 -14.77
C VAL A 299 -48.55 -28.54 -13.25
N ASP A 300 -47.37 -28.13 -12.81
CA ASP A 300 -47.11 -27.83 -11.42
C ASP A 300 -47.43 -26.35 -11.14
N LEU A 301 -48.19 -26.07 -10.09
CA LEU A 301 -48.56 -24.73 -9.64
C LEU A 301 -47.96 -24.46 -8.26
N MET A 302 -47.38 -23.28 -8.06
CA MET A 302 -46.84 -22.83 -6.78
C MET A 302 -47.78 -21.83 -6.12
N ARG A 303 -48.18 -22.10 -4.88
CA ARG A 303 -48.98 -21.18 -4.05
C ARG A 303 -48.12 -20.13 -3.36
N GLY A 304 -48.73 -19.03 -2.90
CA GLY A 304 -48.05 -17.95 -2.19
C GLY A 304 -47.33 -18.37 -0.91
N ASN A 305 -47.69 -19.52 -0.34
CA ASN A 305 -47.03 -20.15 0.81
C ASN A 305 -45.90 -21.13 0.44
N GLY A 306 -45.55 -21.26 -0.85
CA GLY A 306 -44.49 -22.14 -1.34
C GLY A 306 -44.91 -23.59 -1.61
N GLN A 307 -46.15 -24.00 -1.33
CA GLN A 307 -46.63 -25.34 -1.67
C GLN A 307 -46.79 -25.52 -3.18
N VAL A 308 -46.28 -26.64 -3.70
CA VAL A 308 -46.44 -27.03 -5.10
C VAL A 308 -47.57 -28.05 -5.22
N VAL A 309 -48.55 -27.74 -6.08
CA VAL A 309 -49.71 -28.59 -6.38
C VAL A 309 -49.66 -29.00 -7.84
N ARG A 310 -49.76 -30.29 -8.11
CA ARG A 310 -49.86 -30.80 -9.48
C ARG A 310 -51.30 -30.76 -9.95
N ALA A 311 -51.52 -30.15 -11.10
CA ALA A 311 -52.83 -29.97 -11.71
C ALA A 311 -52.81 -30.45 -13.16
N ASN A 312 -53.95 -30.95 -13.62
CA ASN A 312 -54.10 -31.50 -14.96
C ASN A 312 -55.18 -30.73 -15.73
N PHE A 313 -54.97 -30.52 -17.03
CA PHE A 313 -55.97 -29.90 -17.91
C PHE A 313 -57.01 -30.92 -18.35
N ARG A 314 -58.28 -30.68 -18.07
CA ARG A 314 -59.40 -31.47 -18.60
C ARG A 314 -60.56 -30.55 -18.99
N ASN A 315 -61.06 -30.70 -20.22
CA ASN A 315 -62.20 -29.93 -20.76
C ASN A 315 -62.05 -28.39 -20.68
N GLY A 316 -60.82 -27.87 -20.69
CA GLY A 316 -60.55 -26.43 -20.63
C GLY A 316 -60.42 -25.85 -19.21
N ASP A 317 -60.61 -26.66 -18.17
CA ASP A 317 -60.47 -26.27 -16.77
C ASP A 317 -59.22 -26.93 -16.14
N LEU A 318 -58.64 -26.26 -15.14
CA LEU A 318 -57.42 -26.67 -14.44
C LEU A 318 -57.78 -27.38 -13.13
N LEU A 319 -57.56 -28.70 -13.06
CA LEU A 319 -58.02 -29.52 -11.93
C LEU A 319 -56.84 -30.11 -11.15
N ALA A 320 -56.78 -29.91 -9.83
CA ALA A 320 -55.91 -30.70 -8.95
C ALA A 320 -56.77 -31.73 -8.24
N ASN A 321 -56.38 -33.01 -8.32
CA ASN A 321 -57.12 -34.12 -7.71
C ASN A 321 -58.62 -34.14 -8.09
N GLY A 322 -58.97 -33.69 -9.29
CA GLY A 322 -60.35 -33.65 -9.79
C GLY A 322 -61.22 -32.49 -9.29
N GLN A 323 -60.64 -31.52 -8.57
CA GLN A 323 -61.33 -30.31 -8.11
C GLN A 323 -60.76 -29.04 -8.75
N ASP A 324 -61.64 -28.06 -8.98
CA ASP A 324 -61.29 -26.72 -9.50
C ASP A 324 -60.36 -25.99 -8.53
N ILE A 325 -59.32 -25.36 -9.06
CA ILE A 325 -58.33 -24.61 -8.26
C ILE A 325 -58.57 -23.12 -8.44
N ASP A 326 -58.77 -22.41 -7.32
CA ASP A 326 -58.73 -20.95 -7.31
C ASP A 326 -57.28 -20.46 -7.55
N LEU A 327 -57.08 -19.78 -8.68
CA LEU A 327 -55.77 -19.29 -9.11
C LEU A 327 -55.35 -18.00 -8.38
N GLY A 328 -56.19 -17.43 -7.50
CA GLY A 328 -55.89 -16.20 -6.76
C GLY A 328 -54.68 -16.25 -5.82
N ASP A 329 -54.28 -17.45 -5.39
CA ASP A 329 -53.12 -17.69 -4.50
C ASP A 329 -51.92 -18.31 -5.25
N ILE A 330 -52.00 -18.47 -6.58
CA ILE A 330 -50.91 -19.05 -7.37
C ILE A 330 -49.93 -17.95 -7.78
N VAL A 331 -48.67 -18.15 -7.43
CA VAL A 331 -47.56 -17.20 -7.67
C VAL A 331 -46.63 -17.67 -8.80
N GLY A 332 -46.72 -18.93 -9.22
CA GLY A 332 -46.01 -19.44 -10.39
C GLY A 332 -46.52 -20.78 -10.92
N PHE A 333 -46.14 -21.13 -12.15
CA PHE A 333 -46.47 -22.42 -12.78
C PHE A 333 -45.32 -22.95 -13.64
N ARG A 334 -45.26 -24.27 -13.88
CA ARG A 334 -44.35 -24.92 -14.86
C ARG A 334 -44.99 -26.15 -15.50
N ASN A 335 -44.65 -26.43 -16.77
CA ASN A 335 -45.06 -27.67 -17.46
C ASN A 335 -44.08 -28.80 -17.13
N ASP A 336 -44.56 -30.05 -16.98
CA ASP A 336 -43.78 -31.30 -16.74
C ASP A 336 -42.24 -31.17 -16.74
N GLY A 337 -41.67 -30.74 -15.61
CA GLY A 337 -40.21 -30.65 -15.40
C GLY A 337 -39.48 -29.45 -16.04
N GLY A 338 -40.21 -28.52 -16.66
CA GLY A 338 -39.70 -27.27 -17.23
C GLY A 338 -39.52 -26.11 -16.23
N GLU A 339 -39.22 -24.92 -16.74
CA GLU A 339 -38.91 -23.73 -15.93
C GLU A 339 -40.18 -23.10 -15.30
N TRP A 340 -40.00 -22.48 -14.12
CA TRP A 340 -41.06 -21.76 -13.41
C TRP A 340 -41.36 -20.39 -14.03
N VAL A 341 -42.64 -20.11 -14.26
CA VAL A 341 -43.18 -18.86 -14.81
C VAL A 341 -44.01 -18.16 -13.75
N SER A 342 -43.67 -16.90 -13.42
CA SER A 342 -44.35 -16.14 -12.38
C SER A 342 -45.74 -15.63 -12.80
N VAL A 343 -46.69 -15.65 -11.88
CA VAL A 343 -48.03 -15.07 -12.05
C VAL A 343 -48.08 -13.67 -11.45
N ALA A 344 -48.40 -12.65 -12.27
CA ALA A 344 -48.72 -11.28 -11.84
C ALA A 344 -47.65 -10.53 -11.01
N GLY A 345 -46.36 -10.90 -11.11
CA GLY A 345 -45.27 -10.16 -10.47
C GLY A 345 -45.26 -10.20 -8.93
N ARG A 346 -46.08 -11.07 -8.31
CA ARG A 346 -46.02 -11.33 -6.87
C ARG A 346 -45.24 -12.61 -6.62
N ILE A 347 -43.96 -12.47 -6.27
CA ILE A 347 -43.14 -13.58 -5.76
C ILE A 347 -43.13 -13.45 -4.23
N PRO A 348 -43.45 -14.51 -3.45
CA PRO A 348 -43.30 -14.49 -1.99
C PRO A 348 -41.84 -14.29 -1.59
N ARG A 349 -41.57 -13.47 -0.57
CA ARG A 349 -40.23 -13.32 0.01
C ARG A 349 -39.95 -14.38 1.10
N PHE A 350 -38.78 -14.96 0.91
CA PHE A 350 -37.89 -15.78 1.72
C PHE A 350 -37.90 -15.59 3.26
N ASP A 351 -37.92 -16.72 3.97
CA ASP A 351 -37.56 -16.86 5.40
C ASP A 351 -36.38 -17.88 5.51
N PRO A 352 -35.18 -17.46 5.96
CA PRO A 352 -34.01 -18.34 6.10
C PRO A 352 -34.14 -19.38 7.24
N ALA A 353 -35.13 -19.26 8.13
CA ALA A 353 -35.38 -20.21 9.21
C ALA A 353 -36.48 -21.23 8.89
N ALA A 354 -37.20 -21.07 7.77
CA ALA A 354 -38.29 -21.96 7.38
C ALA A 354 -37.76 -23.25 6.73
N PRO A 355 -38.20 -24.45 7.16
CA PRO A 355 -37.93 -25.69 6.44
C PRO A 355 -38.58 -25.60 5.05
N GLY A 356 -37.77 -25.39 4.01
CA GLY A 356 -38.23 -25.22 2.63
C GLY A 356 -38.07 -23.81 2.02
N GLY A 357 -37.40 -22.85 2.69
CA GLY A 357 -37.06 -21.57 2.09
C GLY A 357 -36.10 -21.70 0.89
N LEU A 358 -36.42 -21.09 -0.25
CA LEU A 358 -35.60 -21.11 -1.47
C LEU A 358 -34.26 -20.37 -1.23
N SER A 359 -33.22 -21.09 -0.83
CA SER A 359 -31.83 -20.65 -0.98
C SER A 359 -31.56 -20.29 -2.45
N PRO A 360 -30.64 -19.33 -2.75
CA PRO A 360 -30.17 -19.19 -4.12
C PRO A 360 -29.74 -20.56 -4.63
N SER A 361 -30.12 -20.92 -5.85
CA SER A 361 -29.74 -22.24 -6.37
C SER A 361 -28.22 -22.38 -6.28
N GLN A 362 -27.73 -23.60 -6.07
CA GLN A 362 -26.28 -23.83 -6.00
C GLN A 362 -25.57 -23.23 -7.22
N ALA A 363 -26.23 -23.17 -8.39
CA ALA A 363 -25.72 -22.53 -9.59
C ALA A 363 -25.51 -21.00 -9.46
N VAL A 364 -26.39 -20.27 -8.77
CA VAL A 364 -26.24 -18.81 -8.55
C VAL A 364 -25.11 -18.53 -7.55
N ILE A 365 -25.03 -19.34 -6.49
CA ILE A 365 -23.91 -19.27 -5.53
C ILE A 365 -22.59 -19.56 -6.25
N ASP A 366 -22.58 -20.60 -7.09
CA ASP A 366 -21.40 -21.00 -7.86
C ASP A 366 -20.99 -19.92 -8.86
N ASP A 367 -21.92 -19.29 -9.59
CA ASP A 367 -21.59 -18.20 -10.53
C ASP A 367 -21.04 -16.97 -9.79
N PHE A 368 -21.69 -16.58 -8.68
CA PHE A 368 -21.20 -15.49 -7.84
C PHE A 368 -19.78 -15.79 -7.33
N LEU A 369 -19.57 -16.96 -6.76
CA LEU A 369 -18.26 -17.39 -6.25
C LEU A 369 -17.24 -17.55 -7.38
N HIS A 370 -17.65 -17.95 -8.58
CA HIS A 370 -16.77 -18.02 -9.74
C HIS A 370 -16.31 -16.63 -10.17
N ASN A 371 -17.20 -15.64 -10.18
CA ASN A 371 -16.84 -14.24 -10.44
C ASN A 371 -15.88 -13.69 -9.38
N VAL A 372 -16.12 -14.00 -8.10
CA VAL A 372 -15.17 -13.70 -7.02
C VAL A 372 -13.83 -14.39 -7.27
N TYR A 373 -13.83 -15.69 -7.61
CA TYR A 373 -12.64 -16.47 -7.91
C TYR A 373 -11.83 -15.89 -9.07
N VAL A 374 -12.47 -15.48 -10.16
CA VAL A 374 -11.80 -14.83 -11.30
C VAL A 374 -11.18 -13.50 -10.88
N GLY A 375 -11.86 -12.69 -10.07
CA GLY A 375 -11.31 -11.46 -9.52
C GLY A 375 -10.09 -11.70 -8.62
N LEU A 376 -10.19 -12.69 -7.72
CA LEU A 376 -9.11 -13.05 -6.80
C LEU A 376 -7.91 -13.68 -7.51
N SER A 377 -8.17 -14.56 -8.48
CA SER A 377 -7.15 -15.28 -9.23
C SER A 377 -6.50 -14.42 -10.31
N SER A 378 -7.15 -13.41 -10.87
CA SER A 378 -6.53 -12.53 -11.87
C SER A 378 -5.61 -11.47 -11.27
N GLY A 379 -5.77 -11.15 -9.98
CA GLY A 379 -5.09 -10.02 -9.33
C GLY A 379 -5.63 -8.65 -9.75
N VAL A 380 -6.65 -8.64 -10.61
CA VAL A 380 -7.38 -7.44 -11.03
C VAL A 380 -8.61 -7.35 -10.13
N HIS A 381 -8.44 -6.79 -8.93
CA HIS A 381 -9.55 -6.63 -7.97
C HIS A 381 -10.56 -5.54 -8.35
N LEU A 382 -10.63 -5.11 -9.61
CA LEU A 382 -11.46 -3.98 -10.07
C LEU A 382 -11.97 -4.18 -11.50
N ARG A 383 -12.71 -5.27 -11.75
CA ARG A 383 -13.52 -5.42 -12.97
C ARG A 383 -14.86 -6.12 -12.77
N THR A 384 -15.32 -6.27 -11.53
CA THR A 384 -16.71 -6.66 -11.30
C THR A 384 -17.50 -5.39 -11.12
N ASP A 385 -18.16 -4.99 -12.20
CA ASP A 385 -19.27 -4.05 -12.19
C ASP A 385 -20.41 -4.70 -11.40
N ARG A 386 -20.30 -4.70 -10.06
CA ARG A 386 -21.53 -4.70 -9.26
C ARG A 386 -22.17 -3.32 -9.48
N PRO A 387 -23.50 -3.22 -9.66
CA PRO A 387 -24.20 -1.95 -9.56
C PRO A 387 -23.86 -1.35 -8.18
N ASP A 388 -23.03 -0.31 -8.18
CA ASP A 388 -22.43 0.25 -6.99
C ASP A 388 -23.38 1.31 -6.42
N TRP A 389 -24.02 0.99 -5.31
CA TRP A 389 -24.96 1.84 -4.57
C TRP A 389 -24.27 3.05 -3.88
N MET A 390 -22.94 3.16 -3.93
CA MET A 390 -22.18 4.36 -3.53
C MET A 390 -22.19 5.45 -4.62
N THR A 391 -23.39 5.90 -5.01
CA THR A 391 -23.65 6.92 -6.06
C THR A 391 -23.07 8.31 -5.76
N GLY A 392 -22.57 8.56 -4.54
CA GLY A 392 -21.94 9.82 -4.12
C GLY A 392 -20.51 10.08 -4.63
N PHE A 393 -19.88 9.11 -5.32
CA PHE A 393 -18.54 9.27 -5.90
C PHE A 393 -18.57 9.12 -7.42
N LYS A 394 -18.63 10.24 -8.15
CA LYS A 394 -18.48 10.25 -9.62
C LYS A 394 -17.03 9.93 -10.03
N GLY A 395 -16.87 9.07 -11.05
CA GLY A 395 -15.59 8.58 -11.58
C GLY A 395 -15.28 7.15 -11.11
N GLY A 396 -14.99 6.24 -12.06
CA GLY A 396 -14.82 4.80 -11.83
C GLY A 396 -13.63 4.39 -10.95
N SER A 397 -13.00 3.24 -11.25
CA SER A 397 -11.96 2.55 -10.44
C SER A 397 -10.70 3.36 -10.06
N THR A 398 -10.60 4.64 -10.45
CA THR A 398 -9.51 5.57 -10.15
C THR A 398 -9.73 6.40 -8.87
N ASN A 399 -10.96 6.47 -8.34
CA ASN A 399 -11.25 7.22 -7.12
C ASN A 399 -10.75 6.46 -5.87
N VAL A 400 -9.74 7.01 -5.20
CA VAL A 400 -9.08 6.39 -4.03
C VAL A 400 -10.03 6.30 -2.83
N ALA A 401 -10.80 7.36 -2.56
CA ALA A 401 -11.76 7.37 -1.47
C ALA A 401 -12.86 6.31 -1.68
N ARG A 402 -13.37 6.17 -2.91
CA ARG A 402 -14.36 5.14 -3.26
C ARG A 402 -13.79 3.73 -3.02
N ARG A 403 -12.58 3.44 -3.53
CA ARG A 403 -11.91 2.15 -3.30
C ARG A 403 -11.69 1.84 -1.81
N ALA A 404 -11.33 2.85 -1.03
CA ALA A 404 -11.15 2.68 0.41
C ALA A 404 -12.47 2.42 1.15
N SER A 405 -13.59 2.91 0.61
CA SER A 405 -14.94 2.82 1.20
C SER A 405 -15.72 1.59 0.77
N GLN A 406 -15.16 0.75 -0.11
CA GLN A 406 -15.83 -0.47 -0.57
C GLN A 406 -16.07 -1.44 0.58
N GLU A 407 -17.29 -1.97 0.64
CA GLU A 407 -17.65 -3.01 1.59
C GLU A 407 -16.99 -4.35 1.25
N ARG A 408 -16.84 -5.18 2.27
CA ARG A 408 -16.31 -6.54 2.08
C ARG A 408 -17.33 -7.36 1.28
N VAL A 409 -16.83 -8.16 0.35
CA VAL A 409 -17.68 -9.07 -0.44
C VAL A 409 -17.87 -10.40 0.27
N LEU A 410 -16.84 -10.89 0.98
CA LEU A 410 -16.88 -12.16 1.70
C LEU A 410 -17.06 -11.91 3.20
N HIS A 411 -18.14 -12.41 3.77
CA HIS A 411 -18.41 -12.39 5.21
C HIS A 411 -18.19 -13.79 5.77
N PHE A 412 -17.40 -13.92 6.83
CA PHE A 412 -17.14 -15.21 7.49
C PHE A 412 -18.07 -15.40 8.68
N LYS A 413 -18.44 -16.66 8.95
CA LYS A 413 -19.34 -17.03 10.05
C LYS A 413 -18.83 -16.55 11.40
N ASP A 414 -17.54 -16.78 11.66
CA ASP A 414 -16.86 -16.41 12.89
C ASP A 414 -15.36 -16.11 12.64
N GLY A 415 -14.65 -15.77 13.72
CA GLY A 415 -13.21 -15.50 13.65
C GLY A 415 -12.35 -16.72 13.30
N LEU A 416 -12.82 -17.93 13.63
CA LEU A 416 -12.14 -19.17 13.31
C LEU A 416 -12.27 -19.52 11.82
N SER A 417 -13.45 -19.30 11.24
CA SER A 417 -13.72 -19.42 9.80
C SER A 417 -12.83 -18.47 9.00
N TRP A 418 -12.72 -17.21 9.43
CA TRP A 418 -11.79 -16.26 8.83
C TRP A 418 -10.34 -16.75 8.93
N TYR A 419 -9.92 -17.25 10.10
CA TYR A 419 -8.56 -17.73 10.32
C TYR A 419 -8.21 -18.93 9.42
N ARG A 420 -9.11 -19.94 9.35
CA ARG A 420 -8.94 -21.12 8.48
C ARG A 420 -8.83 -20.72 7.01
N TYR A 421 -9.67 -19.78 6.57
CA TYR A 421 -9.58 -19.24 5.22
C TYR A 421 -8.25 -18.53 4.97
N ASN A 422 -7.84 -17.65 5.90
CA ASN A 422 -6.62 -16.87 5.74
C ASN A 422 -5.35 -17.75 5.75
N ASP A 423 -5.32 -18.81 6.56
CA ASP A 423 -4.21 -19.77 6.55
C ASP A 423 -4.09 -20.48 5.18
N LYS A 424 -5.24 -20.97 4.67
CA LYS A 424 -5.28 -21.73 3.41
C LYS A 424 -5.11 -20.87 2.16
N PHE A 425 -5.77 -19.72 2.07
CA PHE A 425 -5.85 -18.89 0.86
C PHE A 425 -5.42 -17.44 1.06
N GLY A 426 -5.11 -17.02 2.28
CA GLY A 426 -4.68 -15.67 2.59
C GLY A 426 -3.18 -15.41 2.34
N VAL A 427 -2.83 -14.12 2.32
CA VAL A 427 -1.45 -13.63 2.21
C VAL A 427 -0.86 -13.45 3.61
N GLY A 428 -0.37 -14.54 4.20
CA GLY A 428 0.30 -14.49 5.50
C GLY A 428 -0.58 -14.83 6.69
N ASN A 429 -0.06 -14.60 7.89
CA ASN A 429 -0.79 -14.84 9.15
C ASN A 429 -1.64 -13.62 9.56
N LEU A 430 -2.36 -13.71 10.69
CA LEU A 430 -3.21 -12.63 11.20
C LEU A 430 -2.45 -11.30 11.31
N ARG A 431 -1.24 -11.37 11.84
CA ARG A 431 -0.41 -10.20 12.16
C ARG A 431 0.00 -9.47 10.90
N GLU A 432 0.45 -10.24 9.89
CA GLU A 432 0.74 -9.72 8.56
C GLU A 432 -0.51 -9.12 7.89
N ALA A 433 -1.70 -9.73 8.06
CA ALA A 433 -2.95 -9.19 7.51
C ALA A 433 -3.35 -7.85 8.18
N VAL A 434 -3.25 -7.75 9.51
CA VAL A 434 -3.53 -6.50 10.24
C VAL A 434 -2.51 -5.42 9.87
N GLY A 435 -1.21 -5.75 9.90
CA GLY A 435 -0.14 -4.83 9.53
C GLY A 435 -0.29 -4.31 8.10
N SER A 436 -0.57 -5.19 7.14
CA SER A 436 -0.85 -4.83 5.74
C SER A 436 -2.08 -3.91 5.62
N GLY A 437 -3.13 -4.17 6.39
CA GLY A 437 -4.31 -3.30 6.45
C GLY A 437 -4.00 -1.88 6.94
N LEU A 438 -3.22 -1.77 8.02
CA LEU A 438 -2.78 -0.46 8.56
C LEU A 438 -1.88 0.29 7.57
N ILE A 439 -0.92 -0.39 6.95
CA ILE A 439 -0.04 0.19 5.93
C ILE A 439 -0.87 0.71 4.74
N HIS A 440 -1.79 -0.11 4.22
CA HIS A 440 -2.64 0.30 3.10
C HIS A 440 -3.53 1.50 3.44
N SER A 441 -4.06 1.54 4.67
CA SER A 441 -4.83 2.69 5.15
C SER A 441 -3.94 3.94 5.25
N ALA A 442 -2.71 3.81 5.75
CA ALA A 442 -1.75 4.92 5.79
C ALA A 442 -1.40 5.44 4.39
N GLU A 443 -1.16 4.55 3.42
CA GLU A 443 -0.87 4.91 2.03
C GLU A 443 -2.04 5.67 1.40
N THR A 444 -3.24 5.13 1.53
CA THR A 444 -4.48 5.71 1.00
C THR A 444 -4.75 7.08 1.66
N THR A 445 -4.66 7.15 2.98
CA THR A 445 -4.88 8.39 3.75
C THR A 445 -3.83 9.45 3.42
N GLY A 446 -2.55 9.06 3.31
CA GLY A 446 -1.46 9.94 2.95
C GLY A 446 -1.61 10.56 1.55
N LEU A 447 -2.11 9.79 0.58
CA LEU A 447 -2.51 10.33 -0.73
C LEU A 447 -3.64 11.34 -0.60
N MET A 448 -4.72 10.97 0.08
CA MET A 448 -5.92 11.81 0.16
C MET A 448 -5.66 13.12 0.90
N ARG A 449 -4.82 13.12 1.94
CA ARG A 449 -4.42 14.33 2.69
C ARG A 449 -3.76 15.40 1.81
N ARG A 450 -3.13 15.01 0.69
CA ARG A 450 -2.39 15.94 -0.16
C ARG A 450 -2.97 16.14 -1.56
N MET A 451 -3.53 15.07 -2.12
CA MET A 451 -4.02 15.01 -3.50
C MET A 451 -5.55 14.88 -3.59
N GLY A 452 -6.25 14.80 -2.45
CA GLY A 452 -7.70 14.69 -2.40
C GLY A 452 -8.23 13.30 -2.70
N THR A 453 -9.55 13.18 -2.81
CA THR A 453 -10.22 11.87 -2.95
C THR A 453 -9.92 11.17 -4.27
N ASN A 454 -9.52 11.91 -5.29
CA ASN A 454 -9.05 11.40 -6.59
C ASN A 454 -7.70 12.03 -6.97
N PRO A 455 -6.58 11.42 -6.56
CA PRO A 455 -5.24 11.94 -6.82
C PRO A 455 -4.86 12.08 -8.30
N GLU A 456 -5.32 11.15 -9.15
CA GLU A 456 -5.05 11.20 -10.59
C GLU A 456 -5.77 12.39 -11.23
N ASN A 457 -7.03 12.62 -10.85
CA ASN A 457 -7.79 13.77 -11.32
C ASN A 457 -7.18 15.08 -10.81
N MET A 458 -6.82 15.17 -9.52
CA MET A 458 -6.14 16.34 -8.96
C MET A 458 -4.83 16.65 -9.72
N PHE A 459 -4.02 15.63 -10.00
CA PHE A 459 -2.79 15.79 -10.77
C PHE A 459 -3.07 16.33 -12.19
N ASN A 460 -4.03 15.74 -12.90
CA ASN A 460 -4.38 16.16 -14.25
C ASN A 460 -4.93 17.59 -14.27
N GLU A 461 -5.82 17.95 -13.35
CA GLU A 461 -6.37 19.30 -13.22
C GLU A 461 -5.28 20.34 -12.94
N LEU A 462 -4.34 20.06 -12.04
CA LEU A 462 -3.21 20.95 -11.77
C LEU A 462 -2.31 21.08 -13.01
N ALA A 463 -2.00 19.97 -13.68
CA ALA A 463 -1.17 19.95 -14.88
C ALA A 463 -1.83 20.71 -16.05
N ASP A 464 -3.14 20.53 -16.25
CA ASP A 464 -3.90 21.21 -17.30
C ASP A 464 -3.95 22.72 -17.06
N ARG A 465 -4.12 23.16 -15.80
CA ARG A 465 -4.01 24.59 -15.44
C ARG A 465 -2.63 25.16 -15.72
N ILE A 466 -1.57 24.40 -15.44
CA ILE A 466 -0.20 24.81 -15.77
C ILE A 466 -0.02 24.92 -17.30
N GLU A 467 -0.50 23.96 -18.08
CA GLU A 467 -0.47 24.03 -19.54
C GLU A 467 -1.27 25.23 -20.08
N GLN A 468 -2.45 25.50 -19.51
CA GLN A 468 -3.26 26.67 -19.87
C GLN A 468 -2.52 27.98 -19.57
N ARG A 469 -1.82 28.09 -18.43
CA ARG A 469 -0.98 29.25 -18.10
C ARG A 469 0.11 29.47 -19.16
N TYR A 470 0.80 28.41 -19.61
CA TYR A 470 1.81 28.53 -20.66
C TYR A 470 1.23 28.88 -22.03
N LYS A 471 0.07 28.30 -22.40
CA LYS A 471 -0.64 28.67 -23.63
C LYS A 471 -1.08 30.13 -23.63
N ALA A 472 -1.63 30.62 -22.51
CA ALA A 472 -2.02 32.01 -22.34
C ALA A 472 -0.82 32.96 -22.42
N ALA A 473 0.33 32.55 -21.87
CA ALA A 473 1.60 33.27 -21.98
C ALA A 473 2.29 33.14 -23.35
N LYS A 474 1.76 32.31 -24.26
CA LYS A 474 2.37 31.95 -25.56
C LYS A 474 3.82 31.44 -25.45
N ASP A 475 4.11 30.68 -24.40
CA ASP A 475 5.43 30.08 -24.16
C ASP A 475 5.47 28.61 -24.59
N ASP A 476 5.66 28.39 -25.89
CA ASP A 476 5.68 27.05 -26.49
C ASP A 476 6.86 26.20 -25.99
N ASN A 477 7.98 26.83 -25.64
CA ASN A 477 9.17 26.13 -25.13
C ASN A 477 8.89 25.53 -23.75
N ALA A 478 8.38 26.34 -22.82
CA ALA A 478 8.02 25.87 -21.49
C ALA A 478 6.88 24.85 -21.56
N LEU A 479 5.89 25.07 -22.43
CA LEU A 479 4.78 24.13 -22.65
C LEU A 479 5.28 22.75 -23.10
N ASN A 480 6.15 22.69 -24.11
CA ASN A 480 6.67 21.43 -24.64
C ASN A 480 7.55 20.69 -23.62
N LYS A 481 8.43 21.42 -22.91
CA LYS A 481 9.23 20.83 -21.82
C LYS A 481 8.34 20.30 -20.69
N PHE A 482 7.32 21.06 -20.29
CA PHE A 482 6.38 20.64 -19.26
C PHE A 482 5.61 19.39 -19.69
N ARG A 483 5.07 19.34 -20.91
CA ARG A 483 4.40 18.15 -21.48
C ARG A 483 5.30 16.93 -21.49
N GLN A 484 6.56 17.09 -21.88
CA GLN A 484 7.54 16.00 -21.80
C GLN A 484 7.68 15.50 -20.37
N LYS A 485 7.82 16.39 -19.38
CA LYS A 485 7.94 16.03 -17.95
C LYS A 485 6.67 15.40 -17.39
N ARG A 486 5.49 15.90 -17.78
CA ARG A 486 4.17 15.35 -17.45
C ARG A 486 4.09 13.90 -17.91
N ASN A 487 4.39 13.65 -19.19
CA ASN A 487 4.26 12.33 -19.81
C ASN A 487 5.36 11.34 -19.43
N THR A 488 6.44 11.79 -18.76
CA THR A 488 7.55 10.94 -18.33
C THR A 488 7.68 10.95 -16.80
N SER A 489 8.54 11.79 -16.24
CA SER A 489 8.91 11.76 -14.83
C SER A 489 7.75 11.96 -13.86
N LEU A 490 6.81 12.86 -14.16
CA LEU A 490 5.69 13.15 -13.27
C LEU A 490 4.66 12.02 -13.27
N THR A 491 4.32 11.49 -14.45
CA THR A 491 3.47 10.30 -14.54
C THR A 491 4.12 9.10 -13.85
N ASN A 492 5.43 8.89 -14.00
CA ASN A 492 6.13 7.80 -13.31
C ASN A 492 6.08 7.95 -11.78
N GLN A 493 6.21 9.17 -11.27
CA GLN A 493 6.03 9.46 -9.84
C GLN A 493 4.60 9.19 -9.39
N LEU A 494 3.59 9.65 -10.15
CA LEU A 494 2.19 9.38 -9.86
C LEU A 494 1.89 7.88 -9.80
N LYS A 495 2.40 7.11 -10.77
CA LYS A 495 2.29 5.63 -10.79
C LYS A 495 2.95 4.97 -9.58
N GLU A 496 4.07 5.52 -9.11
CA GLU A 496 4.77 4.99 -7.94
C GLU A 496 3.97 5.26 -6.65
N ILE A 497 3.53 6.50 -6.41
CA ILE A 497 2.80 6.86 -5.18
C ILE A 497 1.39 6.26 -5.13
N THR A 498 0.76 6.01 -6.28
CA THR A 498 -0.55 5.32 -6.34
C THR A 498 -0.40 3.79 -6.26
N GLY A 499 0.83 3.27 -6.22
CA GLY A 499 1.11 1.85 -6.14
C GLY A 499 0.92 1.07 -7.45
N GLN A 500 0.63 1.75 -8.58
CA GLN A 500 0.42 1.10 -9.87
C GLN A 500 1.63 0.30 -10.34
N THR A 501 2.86 0.75 -10.04
CA THR A 501 4.10 0.01 -10.38
C THR A 501 4.26 -1.29 -9.61
N ASN A 502 3.52 -1.45 -8.51
CA ASN A 502 3.51 -2.63 -7.66
C ASN A 502 2.39 -3.61 -8.04
N ILE A 503 1.55 -3.30 -9.04
CA ILE A 503 0.57 -4.25 -9.57
C ILE A 503 1.31 -5.18 -10.54
N PRO A 504 1.28 -6.51 -10.34
CA PRO A 504 1.94 -7.44 -11.25
C PRO A 504 1.14 -7.59 -12.55
N GLY A 505 1.78 -7.33 -13.69
CA GLY A 505 1.22 -7.67 -15.01
C GLY A 505 1.13 -9.19 -15.21
N ASN A 506 2.17 -9.93 -14.79
CA ASN A 506 2.15 -11.39 -14.68
C ASN A 506 2.66 -11.82 -13.29
N ALA A 507 1.77 -12.38 -12.48
CA ALA A 507 2.08 -12.80 -11.11
C ALA A 507 3.18 -13.88 -11.04
N ALA A 508 3.20 -14.83 -11.97
CA ALA A 508 4.18 -15.91 -11.98
C ALA A 508 5.58 -15.39 -12.31
N LEU A 509 5.71 -14.58 -13.37
CA LEU A 509 6.98 -13.97 -13.74
C LEU A 509 7.48 -13.03 -12.63
N ALA A 510 6.60 -12.22 -12.04
CA ALA A 510 6.95 -11.34 -10.92
C ALA A 510 7.53 -12.16 -9.75
N ARG A 511 6.87 -13.26 -9.36
CA ARG A 511 7.31 -14.13 -8.26
C ARG A 511 8.66 -14.78 -8.54
N VAL A 512 8.87 -15.33 -9.74
CA VAL A 512 10.14 -15.95 -10.13
C VAL A 512 11.26 -14.90 -10.10
N ALA A 513 11.05 -13.76 -10.76
CA ALA A 513 12.03 -12.69 -10.81
C ALA A 513 12.37 -12.15 -9.42
N ALA A 514 11.37 -11.94 -8.56
CA ALA A 514 11.58 -11.50 -7.19
C ALA A 514 12.34 -12.53 -6.34
N THR A 515 12.06 -13.82 -6.53
CA THR A 515 12.78 -14.92 -5.86
C THR A 515 14.24 -14.97 -6.29
N THR A 516 14.51 -14.87 -7.60
CA THR A 516 15.86 -14.82 -8.15
C THR A 516 16.63 -13.62 -7.60
N ARG A 517 16.02 -12.42 -7.62
CA ARG A 517 16.62 -11.21 -7.02
C ARG A 517 16.93 -11.39 -5.54
N ALA A 518 16.04 -12.02 -4.77
CA ALA A 518 16.29 -12.29 -3.35
C ALA A 518 17.48 -13.24 -3.13
N ILE A 519 17.59 -14.30 -3.93
CA ILE A 519 18.72 -15.23 -3.91
C ILE A 519 20.02 -14.51 -4.27
N GLU A 520 20.03 -13.73 -5.35
CA GLU A 520 21.18 -12.90 -5.74
C GLU A 520 21.60 -11.91 -4.64
N THR A 521 20.62 -11.31 -3.96
CA THR A 521 20.89 -10.41 -2.82
C THR A 521 21.68 -11.14 -1.75
N MET A 522 21.23 -12.33 -1.34
CA MET A 522 21.91 -13.14 -0.34
C MET A 522 23.28 -13.61 -0.81
N MET A 523 23.46 -13.91 -2.09
CA MET A 523 24.75 -14.35 -2.66
C MET A 523 25.76 -13.21 -2.80
N LYS A 524 25.32 -11.97 -3.01
CA LYS A 524 26.22 -10.84 -3.30
C LYS A 524 26.50 -9.95 -2.09
N LEU A 525 25.62 -9.90 -1.10
CA LEU A 525 25.72 -8.96 0.03
C LEU A 525 26.43 -9.52 1.29
N GLY A 526 27.32 -10.50 1.13
CA GLY A 526 28.11 -11.12 2.21
C GLY A 526 28.91 -10.17 3.09
N GLY A 527 29.51 -9.13 2.49
CA GLY A 527 30.26 -8.10 3.20
C GLY A 527 29.55 -6.74 3.29
N SER A 528 28.21 -6.71 3.14
CA SER A 528 27.44 -5.47 3.08
C SER A 528 27.50 -4.64 4.36
N MET A 529 27.42 -5.29 5.53
CA MET A 529 27.49 -4.60 6.83
C MET A 529 28.74 -3.75 6.98
N ILE A 530 29.88 -4.28 6.57
CA ILE A 530 31.16 -3.57 6.65
C ILE A 530 31.25 -2.46 5.59
N SER A 531 30.59 -2.61 4.43
CA SER A 531 30.46 -1.52 3.47
C SER A 531 29.64 -0.35 4.04
N SER A 532 28.64 -0.64 4.87
CA SER A 532 27.75 0.35 5.48
C SER A 532 28.42 1.21 6.56
N PHE A 533 29.71 1.02 6.86
CA PHE A 533 30.47 1.97 7.70
C PHE A 533 30.43 3.40 7.15
N ASN A 534 30.31 3.54 5.83
CA ASN A 534 30.14 4.82 5.16
C ASN A 534 28.87 5.58 5.59
N ASP A 535 27.84 4.89 6.11
CA ASP A 535 26.62 5.53 6.58
C ASP A 535 26.86 6.51 7.73
N ILE A 536 27.99 6.38 8.45
CA ILE A 536 28.38 7.35 9.50
C ILE A 536 28.67 8.72 8.87
N ALA A 537 29.34 8.75 7.71
CA ALA A 537 29.61 9.99 6.99
C ALA A 537 28.33 10.65 6.50
N THR A 538 27.36 9.88 6.01
CA THR A 538 26.10 10.42 5.49
C THR A 538 25.17 10.91 6.59
N GLN A 539 25.16 10.23 7.75
CA GLN A 539 24.48 10.70 8.96
C GLN A 539 25.06 12.03 9.46
N ALA A 540 26.38 12.12 9.60
CA ALA A 540 27.03 13.35 10.02
C ALA A 540 26.81 14.49 9.02
N MET A 541 26.78 14.18 7.73
CA MET A 541 26.51 15.14 6.67
C MET A 541 25.07 15.68 6.74
N GLU A 542 24.08 14.86 7.09
CA GLU A 542 22.72 15.34 7.35
C GLU A 542 22.68 16.31 8.54
N MET A 543 23.37 15.99 9.64
CA MET A 543 23.41 16.90 10.79
C MET A 543 24.14 18.21 10.47
N ARG A 544 25.22 18.15 9.69
CA ARG A 544 25.90 19.34 9.14
C ARG A 544 24.97 20.18 8.27
N TYR A 545 24.16 19.53 7.42
CA TYR A 545 23.20 20.22 6.58
C TYR A 545 22.13 20.98 7.39
N GLN A 546 21.87 20.57 8.63
CA GLN A 546 21.01 21.25 9.60
C GLN A 546 21.75 22.25 10.51
N GLY A 547 23.05 22.45 10.31
CA GLY A 547 23.86 23.44 11.04
C GLY A 547 24.70 22.89 12.19
N ARG A 548 24.78 21.56 12.40
CA ARG A 548 25.70 20.97 13.40
C ARG A 548 27.13 20.87 12.86
N ASN A 549 28.09 20.70 13.77
CA ASN A 549 29.48 20.43 13.39
C ASN A 549 29.65 19.00 12.84
N MET A 550 30.38 18.84 11.74
CA MET A 550 30.60 17.55 11.07
C MET A 550 31.36 16.56 11.97
N LEU A 551 32.45 16.98 12.61
CA LEU A 551 33.30 16.10 13.41
C LEU A 551 32.57 15.60 14.65
N SER A 552 31.87 16.49 15.36
CA SER A 552 31.06 16.08 16.52
C SER A 552 29.96 15.10 16.10
N SER A 553 29.37 15.31 14.91
CA SER A 553 28.32 14.42 14.39
C SER A 553 28.87 13.06 13.97
N VAL A 554 30.06 13.00 13.35
CA VAL A 554 30.77 11.73 13.06
C VAL A 554 31.07 10.99 14.36
N TRP A 555 31.59 11.71 15.37
CA TRP A 555 31.90 11.12 16.67
C TRP A 555 30.65 10.58 17.35
N GLU A 556 29.58 11.35 17.42
CA GLU A 556 28.32 10.95 18.04
C GLU A 556 27.71 9.72 17.34
N ALA A 557 27.64 9.73 16.00
CA ALA A 557 27.16 8.60 15.21
C ALA A 557 28.01 7.34 15.41
N THR A 558 29.33 7.49 15.57
CA THR A 558 30.24 6.37 15.88
C THR A 558 30.06 5.87 17.31
N ALA A 559 30.02 6.77 18.30
CA ALA A 559 29.87 6.44 19.71
C ALA A 559 28.54 5.73 20.00
N ASN A 560 27.45 6.16 19.35
CA ASN A 560 26.15 5.50 19.42
C ASN A 560 26.17 4.07 18.87
N LYS A 561 27.10 3.74 17.97
CA LYS A 561 27.26 2.39 17.40
C LYS A 561 28.16 1.48 18.20
N VAL A 562 29.27 2.00 18.74
CA VAL A 562 30.27 1.21 19.47
C VAL A 562 29.79 0.82 20.86
N GLN A 563 29.00 1.67 21.53
CA GLN A 563 28.50 1.38 22.88
C GLN A 563 27.19 0.58 22.82
N LEU A 564 27.32 -0.73 22.61
CA LEU A 564 26.21 -1.69 22.46
C LEU A 564 25.16 -1.64 23.59
N THR A 565 25.56 -1.21 24.80
CA THR A 565 24.69 -1.10 25.98
C THR A 565 23.81 0.15 25.98
N ARG A 566 24.12 1.19 25.19
CA ARG A 566 23.34 2.44 25.16
C ARG A 566 21.90 2.20 24.74
N TRP A 567 21.68 1.29 23.79
CA TRP A 567 20.34 0.93 23.34
C TRP A 567 19.57 0.08 24.35
N LYS A 568 20.11 -0.23 25.53
CA LYS A 568 19.36 -0.84 26.63
C LYS A 568 18.89 0.18 27.67
N ASN A 569 19.33 1.45 27.57
CA ASN A 569 18.89 2.52 28.46
C ASN A 569 17.38 2.80 28.26
N ALA A 570 16.60 2.71 29.34
CA ALA A 570 15.15 2.94 29.33
C ALA A 570 14.76 4.34 28.85
N GLU A 571 15.51 5.38 29.20
CA GLU A 571 15.26 6.77 28.79
C GLU A 571 15.42 6.93 27.26
N ARG A 572 16.51 6.40 26.69
CA ARG A 572 16.69 6.38 25.24
C ARG A 572 15.57 5.61 24.55
N GLN A 573 15.16 4.49 25.13
CA GLN A 573 14.07 3.71 24.56
C GLN A 573 12.75 4.46 24.61
N GLN A 574 12.49 5.26 25.63
CA GLN A 574 11.32 6.14 25.69
C GLN A 574 11.34 7.18 24.56
N VAL A 575 12.49 7.80 24.29
CA VAL A 575 12.65 8.72 23.15
C VAL A 575 12.44 8.01 21.81
N LEU A 576 13.01 6.82 21.62
CA LEU A 576 12.83 6.07 20.39
C LEU A 576 11.38 5.60 20.20
N LYS A 577 10.68 5.24 21.28
CA LYS A 577 9.25 4.86 21.25
C LYS A 577 8.37 6.03 20.83
N SER A 578 8.63 7.23 21.35
CA SER A 578 7.86 8.43 21.03
C SER A 578 8.09 8.93 19.60
N ILE A 579 9.33 8.87 19.10
CA ILE A 579 9.64 9.16 17.68
C ILE A 579 9.02 8.11 16.75
N GLY A 580 8.80 6.90 17.26
CA GLY A 580 8.31 5.76 16.49
C GLY A 580 9.42 5.00 15.78
N LEU A 581 10.63 4.98 16.34
CA LEU A 581 11.76 4.19 15.85
C LEU A 581 11.96 2.88 16.64
N HIS A 582 11.42 2.75 17.85
CA HIS A 582 11.66 1.57 18.71
C HIS A 582 11.09 0.23 18.19
N ALA A 583 10.04 0.27 17.37
CA ALA A 583 9.26 -0.91 16.99
C ALA A 583 9.93 -1.82 15.95
N ASP A 584 11.25 -1.77 15.77
CA ASP A 584 11.95 -2.39 14.64
C ASP A 584 11.77 -3.91 14.56
N ALA A 585 11.62 -4.65 15.67
CA ALA A 585 11.33 -6.08 15.60
C ALA A 585 9.94 -6.39 14.98
N MET A 586 8.95 -5.56 15.30
CA MET A 586 7.58 -5.67 14.77
C MET A 586 7.51 -5.10 13.35
N LYS A 587 8.20 -3.99 13.08
CA LYS A 587 8.40 -3.46 11.72
C LYS A 587 9.15 -4.48 10.85
N ASP A 588 10.13 -5.19 11.39
CA ASP A 588 10.89 -6.20 10.66
C ASP A 588 10.02 -7.39 10.25
N GLU A 589 9.06 -7.77 11.10
CA GLU A 589 8.12 -8.86 10.87
C GLU A 589 6.92 -8.46 10.01
N LEU A 590 6.43 -7.22 10.13
CA LEU A 590 5.24 -6.70 9.42
C LEU A 590 5.54 -5.93 8.12
N ILE A 591 6.67 -5.19 8.05
CA ILE A 591 6.95 -4.18 7.00
C ILE A 591 7.85 -4.71 5.88
N TYR A 592 8.72 -5.70 6.10
CA TYR A 592 9.61 -6.21 5.02
C TYR A 592 8.91 -7.12 3.98
N ARG A 593 7.58 -7.21 3.97
CA ARG A 593 6.84 -7.63 2.76
C ARG A 593 6.67 -6.48 1.75
N PHE A 594 7.07 -5.25 2.07
CA PHE A 594 6.77 -4.06 1.28
C PHE A 594 7.99 -3.26 0.78
N SER A 595 9.11 -3.93 0.49
CA SER A 595 9.94 -3.46 -0.63
C SER A 595 9.18 -3.67 -1.95
N ALA A 596 8.04 -3.02 -2.15
CA ALA A 596 7.23 -3.06 -3.37
C ALA A 596 6.79 -4.45 -3.89
N ASP A 597 7.04 -5.55 -3.16
CA ASP A 597 7.09 -6.88 -3.78
C ASP A 597 6.34 -7.99 -3.02
N ASN A 598 5.00 -7.89 -3.00
CA ASN A 598 4.10 -8.98 -2.58
C ASN A 598 4.21 -10.28 -3.42
N SER A 599 5.13 -10.36 -4.39
CA SER A 599 5.28 -11.54 -5.24
C SER A 599 6.24 -12.58 -4.63
N MET A 600 7.08 -12.17 -3.66
CA MET A 600 8.01 -13.09 -3.01
C MET A 600 7.29 -14.13 -2.15
N PRO A 601 7.61 -15.43 -2.27
CA PRO A 601 7.13 -16.45 -1.34
C PRO A 601 7.58 -16.15 0.10
N GLY A 602 6.70 -16.35 1.08
CA GLY A 602 6.99 -16.05 2.49
C GLY A 602 8.21 -16.78 3.06
N ARG A 603 8.51 -18.00 2.58
CA ARG A 603 9.70 -18.77 2.98
C ARG A 603 11.01 -18.12 2.53
N VAL A 604 11.06 -17.64 1.28
CA VAL A 604 12.24 -16.95 0.71
C VAL A 604 12.50 -15.65 1.47
N ASN A 605 11.43 -14.90 1.76
CA ASN A 605 11.54 -13.68 2.56
C ASN A 605 12.10 -13.98 3.97
N ARG A 606 11.62 -15.04 4.64
CA ARG A 606 12.15 -15.46 5.95
C ARG A 606 13.64 -15.83 5.89
N ALA A 607 14.06 -16.54 4.85
CA ALA A 607 15.48 -16.87 4.62
C ALA A 607 16.33 -15.60 4.43
N MET A 608 15.90 -14.67 3.57
CA MET A 608 16.62 -13.41 3.34
C MET A 608 16.73 -12.57 4.62
N ARG A 609 15.66 -12.51 5.43
CA ARG A 609 15.71 -11.85 6.74
C ARG A 609 16.69 -12.50 7.70
N ASN A 610 16.67 -13.82 7.80
CA ASN A 610 17.63 -14.56 8.65
C ASN A 610 19.07 -14.27 8.20
N TYR A 611 19.32 -14.31 6.89
CA TYR A 611 20.60 -13.97 6.31
C TYR A 611 21.11 -12.57 6.74
N PHE A 612 20.29 -11.52 6.62
CA PHE A 612 20.70 -10.16 7.01
C PHE A 612 20.85 -9.98 8.53
N ARG A 613 20.11 -10.75 9.33
CA ARG A 613 20.33 -10.81 10.79
C ARG A 613 21.66 -11.46 11.13
N LEU A 614 21.98 -12.60 10.52
CA LEU A 614 23.27 -13.29 10.70
C LEU A 614 24.44 -12.47 10.18
N ASN A 615 24.22 -11.68 9.12
CA ASN A 615 25.22 -10.74 8.60
C ASN A 615 25.30 -9.42 9.40
N LEU A 616 24.54 -9.27 10.48
CA LEU A 616 24.51 -8.07 11.34
C LEU A 616 24.05 -6.77 10.63
N GLN A 617 23.64 -6.82 9.36
CA GLN A 617 23.17 -5.66 8.61
C GLN A 617 21.91 -5.06 9.23
N SER A 618 20.98 -5.89 9.70
CA SER A 618 19.75 -5.44 10.36
C SER A 618 20.08 -4.63 11.62
N TRP A 619 20.98 -5.14 12.47
CA TRP A 619 21.44 -4.43 13.65
C TRP A 619 22.12 -3.09 13.29
N TRP A 620 23.02 -3.10 12.30
CA TRP A 620 23.72 -1.89 11.85
C TRP A 620 22.75 -0.80 11.36
N THR A 621 21.78 -1.20 10.54
CA THR A 621 20.79 -0.31 9.93
C THR A 621 19.86 0.27 11.00
N ASN A 622 19.36 -0.55 11.91
CA ASN A 622 18.46 -0.10 12.99
C ASN A 622 19.20 0.83 13.96
N SER A 623 20.45 0.49 14.32
CA SER A 623 21.31 1.38 15.11
C SER A 623 21.55 2.73 14.44
N SER A 624 21.76 2.76 13.11
CA SER A 624 21.86 4.02 12.36
C SER A 624 20.55 4.83 12.39
N ARG A 625 19.39 4.19 12.25
CA ARG A 625 18.08 4.84 12.36
C ARG A 625 17.92 5.49 13.73
N TYR A 626 18.23 4.75 14.79
CA TYR A 626 18.11 5.22 16.18
C TYR A 626 19.05 6.39 16.44
N SER A 627 20.33 6.24 16.07
CA SER A 627 21.32 7.30 16.22
C SER A 627 20.89 8.58 15.51
N THR A 628 20.45 8.46 14.26
CA THR A 628 20.02 9.64 13.49
C THR A 628 18.77 10.28 14.08
N GLY A 629 17.77 9.47 14.45
CA GLY A 629 16.53 9.98 15.06
C GLY A 629 16.81 10.75 16.35
N MET A 630 17.68 10.21 17.20
CA MET A 630 18.14 10.88 18.42
C MET A 630 18.88 12.19 18.10
N MET A 631 19.85 12.16 17.19
CA MET A 631 20.63 13.36 16.79
C MET A 631 19.74 14.48 16.25
N VAL A 632 18.74 14.14 15.43
CA VAL A 632 17.79 15.11 14.86
C VAL A 632 16.84 15.64 15.93
N SER A 633 16.30 14.76 16.76
CA SER A 633 15.39 15.13 17.86
C SER A 633 16.08 15.99 18.92
N GLU A 634 17.33 15.68 19.26
CA GLU A 634 18.18 16.47 20.15
C GLU A 634 18.44 17.86 19.59
N TRP A 635 18.71 17.94 18.29
CA TRP A 635 19.00 19.22 17.64
C TRP A 635 17.80 20.17 17.69
N MET A 636 16.60 19.64 17.47
CA MET A 636 15.35 20.38 17.68
C MET A 636 15.16 20.74 19.16
N GLY A 637 15.40 19.80 20.08
CA GLY A 637 15.26 20.00 21.53
C GLY A 637 16.19 21.08 22.09
N THR A 638 17.44 21.14 21.62
CA THR A 638 18.44 22.16 21.99
C THR A 638 18.02 23.58 21.59
N HIS A 639 17.12 23.70 20.60
CA HIS A 639 16.60 24.97 20.11
C HIS A 639 15.16 25.26 20.57
N ALA A 640 14.54 24.34 21.32
CA ALA A 640 13.24 24.59 21.93
C ALA A 640 13.32 25.81 22.86
N GLY A 641 12.20 26.53 23.00
CA GLY A 641 12.14 27.81 23.70
C GLY A 641 12.71 29.02 22.95
N LYS A 642 13.43 28.85 21.84
CA LYS A 642 13.89 29.97 20.99
C LYS A 642 12.81 30.40 20.00
N SER A 643 12.78 31.70 19.68
CA SER A 643 11.95 32.19 18.57
C SER A 643 12.43 31.60 17.23
N PHE A 644 11.56 31.51 16.22
CA PHE A 644 11.94 30.93 14.92
C PHE A 644 13.09 31.71 14.24
N ARG A 645 13.22 33.01 14.55
CA ARG A 645 14.31 33.86 14.05
C ARG A 645 15.65 33.56 14.71
N ASP A 646 15.63 33.11 15.97
CA ASP A 646 16.83 32.74 16.75
C ASP A 646 17.28 31.28 16.51
N VAL A 647 16.47 30.50 15.81
CA VAL A 647 16.87 29.18 15.30
C VAL A 647 17.93 29.37 14.21
N PRO A 648 19.03 28.58 14.20
CA PRO A 648 20.05 28.64 13.15
C PRO A 648 19.45 28.59 11.74
N GLU A 649 19.98 29.38 10.82
CA GLU A 649 19.43 29.52 9.47
C GLU A 649 19.29 28.18 8.75
N ASP A 650 20.29 27.30 8.86
CA ASP A 650 20.25 25.96 8.29
C ASP A 650 19.11 25.11 8.86
N LEU A 651 18.91 25.12 10.18
CA LEU A 651 17.82 24.38 10.82
C LEU A 651 16.46 24.98 10.41
N ARG A 652 16.33 26.31 10.44
CA ARG A 652 15.13 27.04 10.03
C ARG A 652 14.73 26.72 8.58
N ARG A 653 15.70 26.66 7.67
CA ARG A 653 15.49 26.28 6.26
C ARG A 653 14.93 24.86 6.16
N VAL A 654 15.54 23.90 6.86
CA VAL A 654 15.08 22.50 6.81
C VAL A 654 13.70 22.34 7.47
N LEU A 655 13.41 23.06 8.55
CA LEU A 655 12.07 23.11 9.16
C LEU A 655 11.03 23.67 8.17
N SER A 656 11.36 24.77 7.50
CA SER A 656 10.48 25.41 6.50
C SER A 656 10.19 24.48 5.31
N MET A 657 11.17 23.70 4.86
CA MET A 657 10.96 22.67 3.82
C MET A 657 9.92 21.62 4.22
N HIS A 658 9.70 21.37 5.51
CA HIS A 658 8.66 20.47 6.04
C HIS A 658 7.36 21.22 6.43
N GLY A 659 7.28 22.51 6.09
CA GLY A 659 6.16 23.38 6.45
C GLY A 659 6.07 23.65 7.95
N ILE A 660 7.19 23.60 8.68
CA ILE A 660 7.29 24.09 10.05
C ILE A 660 7.85 25.51 9.95
N GLU A 661 6.95 26.49 9.96
CA GLU A 661 7.28 27.90 9.88
C GLU A 661 7.11 28.57 11.26
N GLU A 662 7.06 29.90 11.29
CA GLU A 662 7.00 30.68 12.53
C GLU A 662 5.80 30.30 13.42
N ASN A 663 4.62 30.08 12.82
CA ASN A 663 3.41 29.72 13.56
C ASN A 663 3.48 28.31 14.16
N GLU A 664 3.91 27.32 13.38
CA GLU A 664 4.10 25.95 13.87
C GLU A 664 5.17 25.90 14.94
N TRP A 665 6.31 26.57 14.72
CA TRP A 665 7.42 26.58 15.66
C TRP A 665 7.07 27.28 16.97
N ALA A 666 6.29 28.36 16.93
CA ALA A 666 5.82 29.04 18.15
C ALA A 666 5.04 28.11 19.08
N ALA A 667 4.25 27.18 18.53
CA ALA A 667 3.58 26.14 19.31
C ALA A 667 4.53 25.00 19.71
N LEU A 668 5.28 24.44 18.76
CA LEU A 668 6.17 23.30 18.98
C LEU A 668 7.30 23.59 19.96
N SER A 669 7.83 24.82 19.97
CA SER A 669 8.93 25.21 20.87
C SER A 669 8.55 25.19 22.36
N LYS A 670 7.26 25.12 22.69
CA LYS A 670 6.73 25.07 24.07
C LYS A 670 6.32 23.67 24.53
N MET A 671 6.52 22.67 23.69
CA MET A 671 6.14 21.30 24.02
C MET A 671 7.06 20.69 25.09
N LYS A 672 6.58 19.66 25.78
CA LYS A 672 7.41 18.93 26.73
C LYS A 672 8.50 18.15 25.99
N LEU A 673 9.73 18.27 26.44
CA LEU A 673 10.88 17.53 25.91
C LEU A 673 11.13 16.28 26.76
N HIS A 674 11.58 15.20 26.12
CA HIS A 674 12.10 14.04 26.84
C HIS A 674 13.57 14.27 27.16
N ALA A 675 14.00 13.87 28.36
CA ALA A 675 15.41 13.91 28.75
C ALA A 675 16.00 12.50 28.67
N ALA A 676 17.18 12.36 28.06
CA ALA A 676 17.96 11.13 28.10
C ALA A 676 19.46 11.46 28.03
N ASP A 677 20.28 10.80 28.85
CA ASP A 677 21.74 11.01 28.93
C ASP A 677 22.16 12.50 29.08
N GLY A 678 21.36 13.30 29.78
CA GLY A 678 21.61 14.73 29.98
C GLY A 678 21.23 15.63 28.79
N ASN A 679 20.70 15.07 27.71
CA ASN A 679 20.25 15.81 26.53
C ASN A 679 18.71 15.89 26.48
N ALA A 680 18.19 16.93 25.82
CA ALA A 680 16.75 17.16 25.64
C ALA A 680 16.31 16.86 24.21
N TYR A 681 15.23 16.08 24.07
CA TYR A 681 14.75 15.52 22.82
C TYR A 681 13.33 16.02 22.51
N MET A 682 13.15 16.57 21.31
CA MET A 682 11.85 16.96 20.79
C MET A 682 11.20 15.77 20.07
N THR A 683 10.08 15.28 20.62
CA THR A 683 9.38 14.08 20.16
C THR A 683 7.90 14.35 19.84
N PRO A 684 7.27 13.57 18.94
CA PRO A 684 5.89 13.81 18.51
C PRO A 684 4.83 13.78 19.62
N ASP A 685 5.03 12.99 20.68
CA ASP A 685 4.11 12.87 21.82
C ASP A 685 4.14 14.08 22.75
N GLY A 686 5.27 14.80 22.83
CA GLY A 686 5.40 16.03 23.63
C GLY A 686 4.41 17.14 23.22
N VAL A 687 3.87 17.07 22.00
CA VAL A 687 2.82 17.97 21.48
C VAL A 687 1.53 17.85 22.28
N ALA A 688 1.25 16.71 22.91
CA ALA A 688 0.09 16.54 23.79
C ALA A 688 0.14 17.48 25.00
N ASP A 689 1.34 17.82 25.47
CA ASP A 689 1.58 18.64 26.66
C ASP A 689 1.65 20.14 26.38
N ILE A 690 1.56 20.59 25.12
CA ILE A 690 1.51 22.02 24.79
C ILE A 690 0.28 22.64 25.47
N PRO A 691 0.36 23.81 26.15
CA PRO A 691 -0.81 24.44 26.74
C PRO A 691 -1.94 24.69 25.72
N ARG A 692 -3.19 24.47 26.13
CA ARG A 692 -4.36 24.67 25.24
C ARG A 692 -4.39 26.06 24.62
N THR A 693 -4.03 27.09 25.40
CA THR A 693 -3.94 28.49 24.96
C THR A 693 -2.99 28.67 23.78
N ASP A 694 -1.88 27.95 23.72
CA ASP A 694 -0.93 28.03 22.62
C ASP A 694 -1.44 27.36 21.35
N ILE A 695 -2.21 26.27 21.50
CA ILE A 695 -2.90 25.63 20.37
C ILE A 695 -4.04 26.52 19.86
N GLU A 696 -4.75 27.21 20.74
CA GLU A 696 -5.79 28.18 20.36
C GLU A 696 -5.20 29.39 19.63
N ASN A 697 -4.04 29.89 20.06
CA ASN A 697 -3.29 30.93 19.33
C ASN A 697 -2.88 30.44 17.94
N TYR A 698 -2.37 29.20 17.85
CA TYR A 698 -2.04 28.56 16.57
C TYR A 698 -3.25 28.47 15.62
N LEU A 699 -4.43 28.11 16.15
CA LEU A 699 -5.67 28.03 15.37
C LEU A 699 -6.16 29.42 14.92
N THR A 700 -6.14 30.41 15.81
CA THR A 700 -6.54 31.79 15.54
C THR A 700 -5.70 32.41 14.43
N ASN A 701 -4.36 32.22 14.47
CA ASN A 701 -3.44 32.72 13.44
C ASN A 701 -3.71 32.10 12.05
N ARG A 702 -4.39 30.95 12.00
CA ARG A 702 -4.79 30.27 10.75
C ARG A 702 -6.24 30.51 10.35
N GLY A 703 -6.96 31.36 11.09
CA GLY A 703 -8.38 31.64 10.84
C GLY A 703 -9.29 30.43 11.06
N ILE A 704 -8.87 29.45 11.86
CA ILE A 704 -9.66 28.24 12.15
C ILE A 704 -10.50 28.47 13.40
N LYS A 705 -11.81 28.20 13.32
CA LYS A 705 -12.73 28.33 14.46
C LYS A 705 -12.33 27.36 15.59
N ILE A 706 -12.14 27.92 16.79
CA ILE A 706 -11.76 27.17 17.99
C ILE A 706 -12.96 26.33 18.50
N ASN A 707 -12.71 25.04 18.68
CA ASN A 707 -13.54 24.07 19.40
C ASN A 707 -12.66 22.87 19.81
N ASP A 708 -13.15 21.96 20.65
CA ASP A 708 -12.34 20.85 21.15
C ASP A 708 -11.81 19.94 20.02
N ARG A 709 -12.61 19.71 18.96
CA ARG A 709 -12.18 18.93 17.79
C ARG A 709 -11.08 19.64 17.00
N SER A 710 -11.15 20.96 16.86
CA SER A 710 -10.10 21.71 16.15
C SER A 710 -8.79 21.75 16.94
N VAL A 711 -8.86 21.78 18.28
CA VAL A 711 -7.69 21.72 19.16
C VAL A 711 -7.02 20.35 19.08
N GLU A 712 -7.79 19.27 19.18
CA GLU A 712 -7.27 17.90 19.05
C GLU A 712 -6.64 17.69 17.66
N TYR A 713 -7.33 18.14 16.60
CA TYR A 713 -6.81 18.07 15.24
C TYR A 713 -5.53 18.88 15.04
N ALA A 714 -5.41 20.07 15.66
CA ALA A 714 -4.19 20.85 15.61
C ALA A 714 -3.01 20.14 16.29
N ARG A 715 -3.24 19.52 17.46
CA ARG A 715 -2.21 18.69 18.12
C ARG A 715 -1.78 17.53 17.24
N GLU A 716 -2.73 16.84 16.61
CA GLU A 716 -2.44 15.75 15.70
C GLU A 716 -1.58 16.23 14.52
N LEU A 717 -1.95 17.35 13.88
CA LEU A 717 -1.19 17.94 12.78
C LEU A 717 0.23 18.37 13.18
N LEU A 718 0.40 18.94 14.38
CA LEU A 718 1.71 19.36 14.89
C LEU A 718 2.59 18.13 15.23
N SER A 719 2.00 17.12 15.88
CA SER A 719 2.67 15.83 16.14
C SER A 719 3.11 15.16 14.85
N ASP A 720 2.23 15.20 13.84
CA ASP A 720 2.47 14.71 12.50
C ASP A 720 3.64 15.44 11.82
N LYS A 721 3.71 16.78 11.90
CA LYS A 721 4.84 17.55 11.36
C LYS A 721 6.17 17.18 12.02
N VAL A 722 6.22 17.03 13.35
CA VAL A 722 7.43 16.61 14.07
C VAL A 722 7.85 15.20 13.62
N ARG A 723 6.91 14.25 13.56
CA ARG A 723 7.19 12.88 13.12
C ARG A 723 7.66 12.84 11.66
N GLY A 724 6.95 13.55 10.78
CA GLY A 724 7.26 13.62 9.35
C GLY A 724 8.62 14.26 9.08
N TYR A 725 9.00 15.26 9.87
CA TYR A 725 10.35 15.82 9.86
C TYR A 725 11.38 14.75 10.26
N ILE A 726 11.29 14.19 11.46
CA ILE A 726 12.31 13.27 11.96
C ILE A 726 12.47 12.05 11.04
N LEU A 727 11.38 11.42 10.62
CA LEU A 727 11.42 10.21 9.79
C LEU A 727 11.95 10.46 8.37
N ASP A 728 11.68 11.63 7.79
CA ASP A 728 12.24 12.03 6.50
C ASP A 728 13.75 12.30 6.62
N ARG A 729 14.20 13.03 7.65
CA ARG A 729 15.63 13.29 7.89
C ARG A 729 16.41 12.00 8.15
N VAL A 730 15.82 11.07 8.90
CA VAL A 730 16.37 9.70 9.07
C VAL A 730 16.52 8.99 7.72
N GLY A 731 15.49 9.03 6.87
CA GLY A 731 15.54 8.40 5.55
C GLY A 731 16.60 8.99 4.62
N VAL A 732 16.79 10.32 4.67
CA VAL A 732 17.83 11.00 3.90
C VAL A 732 19.24 10.66 4.40
N ALA A 733 19.47 10.66 5.71
CA ALA A 733 20.76 10.30 6.31
C ALA A 733 21.23 8.87 5.96
N LEU A 734 20.28 7.95 5.87
CA LEU A 734 20.49 6.54 5.54
C LEU A 734 20.53 6.26 4.03
N ASN A 735 20.30 7.26 3.19
CA ASN A 735 20.13 7.11 1.74
C ASN A 735 19.06 6.05 1.38
N GLU A 736 17.93 6.07 2.08
CA GLU A 736 16.80 5.20 1.75
C GLU A 736 16.19 5.63 0.40
N PRO A 737 15.93 4.68 -0.51
CA PRO A 737 15.18 4.97 -1.73
C PRO A 737 13.77 5.46 -1.38
N ASP A 738 13.46 6.69 -1.77
CA ASP A 738 12.14 7.27 -1.69
C ASP A 738 11.30 7.00 -2.95
N ALA A 739 10.03 7.38 -2.96
CA ALA A 739 9.17 7.22 -4.14
C ALA A 739 9.75 7.91 -5.39
N ARG A 740 10.48 9.03 -5.23
CA ARG A 740 11.17 9.68 -6.34
C ARG A 740 12.25 8.77 -6.94
N THR A 741 13.13 8.25 -6.11
CA THR A 741 14.21 7.34 -6.51
C THR A 741 13.63 6.08 -7.16
N MET A 742 12.60 5.51 -6.54
CA MET A 742 11.92 4.33 -7.05
C MET A 742 11.23 4.59 -8.40
N SER A 743 10.64 5.77 -8.60
CA SER A 743 10.04 6.14 -9.90
C SER A 743 11.07 6.22 -11.02
N ILE A 744 12.31 6.63 -10.72
CA ILE A 744 13.43 6.68 -11.67
C ILE A 744 13.92 5.26 -11.95
N MET A 745 14.10 4.43 -10.93
CA MET A 745 14.58 3.06 -11.11
C MET A 745 13.57 2.18 -11.85
N LYS A 746 12.28 2.32 -11.54
CA LYS A 746 11.21 1.51 -12.14
C LYS A 746 10.70 2.09 -13.46
N GLN A 747 10.94 3.36 -13.75
CA GLN A 747 10.44 4.06 -14.95
C GLN A 747 8.91 3.91 -15.16
N GLY A 748 8.14 3.85 -14.06
CA GLY A 748 6.69 3.64 -14.11
C GLY A 748 6.25 2.24 -14.58
N MET A 749 7.17 1.28 -14.70
CA MET A 749 6.91 -0.05 -15.25
C MET A 749 6.44 -1.04 -14.17
N GLN A 750 5.37 -1.75 -14.50
CA GLN A 750 4.80 -2.81 -13.67
C GLN A 750 5.73 -4.01 -13.56
N ARG A 751 5.68 -4.69 -12.41
CA ARG A 751 6.36 -5.97 -12.21
C ARG A 751 5.69 -7.09 -13.01
N GLY A 752 6.40 -8.18 -13.26
CA GLY A 752 5.95 -9.28 -14.10
C GLY A 752 5.83 -8.91 -15.58
N THR A 753 6.29 -7.73 -15.99
CA THR A 753 6.52 -7.38 -17.39
C THR A 753 8.00 -7.59 -17.70
N ALA A 754 8.35 -8.03 -18.91
CA ALA A 754 9.74 -8.30 -19.26
C ALA A 754 10.65 -7.08 -19.02
N TYR A 755 10.23 -5.91 -19.50
CA TYR A 755 10.96 -4.66 -19.32
C TYR A 755 10.99 -4.19 -17.85
N GLY A 756 9.88 -4.37 -17.12
CA GLY A 756 9.82 -4.01 -15.70
C GLY A 756 10.71 -4.88 -14.81
N GLU A 757 10.83 -6.18 -15.08
CA GLU A 757 11.75 -7.05 -14.35
C GLU A 757 13.20 -6.76 -14.71
N MET A 758 13.50 -6.53 -16.00
CA MET A 758 14.84 -6.14 -16.44
C MET A 758 15.34 -4.89 -15.70
N LEU A 759 14.52 -3.84 -15.59
CA LEU A 759 14.86 -2.64 -14.82
C LEU A 759 15.11 -2.96 -13.34
N ARG A 760 14.29 -3.81 -12.72
CA ARG A 760 14.46 -4.20 -11.30
C ARG A 760 15.77 -4.96 -11.06
N PHE A 761 16.15 -5.87 -11.96
CA PHE A 761 17.45 -6.56 -11.89
C PHE A 761 18.63 -5.59 -12.05
N ALA A 762 18.56 -4.69 -13.03
CA ALA A 762 19.64 -3.74 -13.27
C ALA A 762 19.81 -2.71 -12.14
N TRP A 763 18.71 -2.26 -11.54
CA TRP A 763 18.72 -1.24 -10.49
C TRP A 763 18.89 -1.78 -9.07
N GLN A 764 18.73 -3.09 -8.83
CA GLN A 764 18.79 -3.69 -7.50
C GLN A 764 20.04 -3.27 -6.70
N PHE A 765 21.22 -3.42 -7.28
CA PHE A 765 22.50 -3.09 -6.65
C PHE A 765 22.94 -1.63 -6.85
N LYS A 766 22.16 -0.84 -7.60
CA LYS A 766 22.40 0.58 -7.86
C LYS A 766 21.45 1.50 -7.09
N SER A 767 20.50 0.93 -6.35
CA SER A 767 19.50 1.63 -5.54
C SER A 767 20.14 2.56 -4.50
N PHE A 768 21.16 2.09 -3.78
CA PHE A 768 21.92 2.89 -2.82
C PHE A 768 22.62 4.06 -3.52
N THR A 769 23.31 3.81 -4.63
CA THR A 769 23.98 4.87 -5.40
C THR A 769 22.99 5.91 -5.90
N ALA A 770 21.85 5.51 -6.45
CA ALA A 770 20.81 6.43 -6.90
C ALA A 770 20.28 7.29 -5.75
N SER A 771 20.03 6.67 -4.60
CA SER A 771 19.55 7.36 -3.40
C SER A 771 20.61 8.30 -2.83
N PHE A 772 21.88 7.90 -2.80
CA PHE A 772 23.00 8.74 -2.37
C PHE A 772 23.19 9.96 -3.28
N MET A 773 23.13 9.77 -4.60
CA MET A 773 23.19 10.87 -5.56
C MET A 773 22.06 11.87 -5.33
N GLN A 774 20.85 11.39 -5.01
CA GLN A 774 19.72 12.25 -4.73
C GLN A 774 19.82 12.94 -3.36
N ASN A 775 20.10 12.17 -2.30
CA ASN A 775 19.95 12.57 -0.90
C ASN A 775 21.20 13.21 -0.30
N ALA A 776 22.40 12.72 -0.64
CA ALA A 776 23.64 13.29 -0.17
C ALA A 776 24.11 14.43 -1.09
N ILE A 777 24.20 14.18 -2.40
CA ILE A 777 24.73 15.17 -3.35
C ILE A 777 23.66 16.17 -3.80
N GLY A 778 22.53 15.67 -4.29
CA GLY A 778 21.45 16.53 -4.78
C GLY A 778 20.90 17.46 -3.69
N ARG A 779 20.92 17.05 -2.42
CA ARG A 779 20.53 17.90 -1.30
C ARG A 779 21.49 19.06 -1.08
N GLU A 780 22.80 18.83 -1.11
CA GLU A 780 23.76 19.93 -0.97
C GLU A 780 23.66 20.91 -2.15
N LEU A 781 23.44 20.41 -3.37
CA LEU A 781 23.39 21.25 -4.58
C LEU A 781 22.11 22.08 -4.72
N TYR A 782 20.96 21.57 -4.29
CA TYR A 782 19.66 22.21 -4.51
C TYR A 782 19.00 22.72 -3.22
N GLY A 783 19.52 22.30 -2.07
CA GLY A 783 18.93 22.54 -0.76
C GLY A 783 19.37 23.82 -0.06
N ARG A 784 20.21 24.65 -0.69
CA ARG A 784 20.70 25.92 -0.15
C ARG A 784 20.49 27.10 -1.11
N GLY A 785 19.25 27.59 -1.18
CA GLY A 785 18.94 28.88 -1.83
C GLY A 785 19.17 28.95 -3.34
N TYR A 786 18.99 27.83 -4.06
CA TYR A 786 19.23 27.77 -5.51
C TYR A 786 18.09 28.43 -6.32
N ASP A 787 18.43 29.34 -7.24
CA ASP A 787 17.49 29.87 -8.24
C ASP A 787 17.30 28.85 -9.38
N PHE A 788 16.12 28.25 -9.44
CA PHE A 788 15.82 27.13 -10.35
C PHE A 788 15.70 27.53 -11.83
N GLY A 789 15.73 28.83 -12.16
CA GLY A 789 15.42 29.36 -13.48
C GLY A 789 13.99 29.02 -13.93
N SER A 790 13.49 29.66 -14.98
CA SER A 790 12.18 29.29 -15.56
C SER A 790 12.32 28.11 -16.52
N LEU A 791 11.29 27.25 -16.64
CA LEU A 791 11.19 26.25 -17.72
C LEU A 791 11.33 26.86 -19.13
N SER A 792 10.99 28.16 -19.26
CA SER A 792 11.12 28.96 -20.48
C SER A 792 12.57 29.11 -20.96
N GLN A 793 13.53 29.19 -20.03
CA GLN A 793 14.93 29.42 -20.37
C GLN A 793 15.57 28.17 -21.02
N ASN A 794 16.39 28.37 -22.05
CA ASN A 794 17.14 27.29 -22.68
C ASN A 794 18.17 26.68 -21.71
N ASN A 795 18.44 25.37 -21.89
CA ASN A 795 19.12 24.45 -20.96
C ASN A 795 20.55 24.84 -20.50
N THR A 796 21.07 26.01 -20.87
CA THR A 796 22.38 26.52 -20.44
C THR A 796 22.48 26.66 -18.92
N PHE A 797 21.37 26.88 -18.22
CA PHE A 797 21.34 27.06 -16.76
C PHE A 797 21.62 25.78 -15.96
N ARG A 798 21.12 24.61 -16.40
CA ARG A 798 21.29 23.33 -15.67
C ARG A 798 22.72 22.79 -15.75
N ASN A 799 23.43 23.09 -16.84
CA ASN A 799 24.79 22.63 -17.10
C ASN A 799 25.85 23.28 -16.17
N ASN A 800 25.47 24.29 -15.38
CA ASN A 800 26.38 25.02 -14.48
C ASN A 800 25.95 24.98 -13.00
N ALA A 801 25.07 24.05 -12.59
CA ALA A 801 24.74 23.88 -11.17
C ALA A 801 26.00 23.57 -10.34
N LEU A 802 26.88 22.72 -10.88
CA LEU A 802 28.19 22.39 -10.32
C LEU A 802 29.13 23.60 -10.32
N THR A 803 29.28 24.29 -11.45
CA THR A 803 30.12 25.49 -11.59
C THR A 803 29.69 26.61 -10.63
N ARG A 804 28.39 26.74 -10.36
CA ARG A 804 27.84 27.69 -9.39
C ARG A 804 27.99 27.19 -7.96
N ALA A 805 27.76 25.92 -7.66
CA ALA A 805 28.03 25.34 -6.34
C ALA A 805 29.52 25.45 -5.94
N MET A 806 30.42 25.37 -6.92
CA MET A 806 31.86 25.61 -6.74
C MET A 806 32.23 27.09 -6.60
N ARG A 807 31.36 28.03 -7.03
CA ARG A 807 31.59 29.48 -6.94
C ARG A 807 30.80 30.16 -5.81
N ASN A 808 29.73 29.53 -5.32
CA ASN A 808 28.86 30.06 -4.29
C ASN A 808 29.41 29.68 -2.90
N GLY A 809 29.57 30.68 -2.02
CA GLY A 809 30.12 30.52 -0.67
C GLY A 809 29.17 29.88 0.36
N ASN A 810 28.03 29.33 -0.05
CA ASN A 810 26.97 28.83 0.85
C ASN A 810 27.29 27.46 1.50
N GLY A 811 28.55 27.02 1.44
CA GLY A 811 29.05 25.79 2.07
C GLY A 811 28.72 24.49 1.32
N GLU A 812 28.20 24.55 0.10
CA GLU A 812 27.87 23.38 -0.74
C GLU A 812 29.14 22.58 -1.10
N LEU A 813 30.17 23.27 -1.61
CA LEU A 813 31.48 22.67 -1.92
C LEU A 813 32.13 22.05 -0.68
N MET A 814 32.04 22.73 0.47
CA MET A 814 32.57 22.23 1.74
C MET A 814 31.84 20.97 2.20
N GLY A 815 30.51 20.89 1.99
CA GLY A 815 29.73 19.69 2.28
C GLY A 815 30.15 18.50 1.42
N ILE A 816 30.24 18.72 0.11
CA ILE A 816 30.67 17.68 -0.84
C ILE A 816 32.12 17.24 -0.58
N ALA A 817 33.04 18.16 -0.31
CA ALA A 817 34.44 17.84 0.00
C ALA A 817 34.56 17.02 1.29
N GLN A 818 33.84 17.42 2.36
CA GLN A 818 33.80 16.68 3.62
C GLN A 818 33.15 15.30 3.45
N LEU A 819 32.13 15.18 2.60
CA LEU A 819 31.51 13.90 2.27
C LEU A 819 32.55 12.95 1.65
N PHE A 820 33.27 13.40 0.61
CA PHE A 820 34.27 12.56 -0.05
C PHE A 820 35.44 12.21 0.87
N LEU A 821 35.90 13.16 1.70
CA LEU A 821 36.97 12.91 2.67
C LEU A 821 36.55 11.82 3.66
N TRP A 822 35.40 11.96 4.31
CA TRP A 822 34.92 10.98 5.28
C TRP A 822 34.52 9.66 4.63
N ALA A 823 33.93 9.69 3.43
CA ALA A 823 33.62 8.48 2.69
C ALA A 823 34.87 7.70 2.30
N THR A 824 35.96 8.40 1.96
CA THR A 824 37.27 7.77 1.71
C THR A 824 37.84 7.18 2.99
N ALA A 825 37.77 7.90 4.11
CA ALA A 825 38.25 7.41 5.41
C ALA A 825 37.49 6.15 5.88
N PHE A 826 36.15 6.18 5.84
CA PHE A 826 35.34 5.00 6.16
C PHE A 826 35.45 3.90 5.10
N GLY A 827 35.72 4.26 3.84
CA GLY A 827 36.06 3.32 2.77
C GLY A 827 37.37 2.59 3.06
N TYR A 828 38.39 3.31 3.55
CA TYR A 828 39.65 2.73 4.01
C TYR A 828 39.39 1.77 5.18
N LEU A 829 38.68 2.21 6.22
CA LEU A 829 38.32 1.36 7.37
C LEU A 829 37.57 0.09 6.95
N SER A 830 36.58 0.23 6.06
CA SER A 830 35.80 -0.88 5.51
C SER A 830 36.68 -1.88 4.76
N MET A 831 37.56 -1.37 3.90
CA MET A 831 38.53 -2.17 3.15
C MET A 831 39.46 -2.94 4.09
N GLN A 832 40.10 -2.26 5.04
CA GLN A 832 41.02 -2.90 5.98
C GLN A 832 40.32 -3.97 6.82
N THR A 833 39.10 -3.69 7.29
CA THR A 833 38.29 -4.66 8.04
C THR A 833 38.00 -5.91 7.22
N LYS A 834 37.64 -5.75 5.94
CA LYS A 834 37.40 -6.89 5.03
C LYS A 834 38.67 -7.70 4.74
N LEU A 835 39.82 -7.04 4.63
CA LEU A 835 41.12 -7.72 4.42
C LEU A 835 41.47 -8.56 5.65
N MET A 836 41.36 -7.98 6.85
CA MET A 836 41.62 -8.69 8.11
C MET A 836 40.70 -9.90 8.30
N LEU A 837 39.40 -9.78 7.99
CA LEU A 837 38.48 -10.91 8.03
C LEU A 837 38.83 -12.02 7.04
N ARG A 838 39.51 -11.70 5.93
CA ARG A 838 40.05 -12.69 4.98
C ARG A 838 41.41 -13.25 5.41
N GLY A 839 41.88 -12.93 6.60
CA GLY A 839 43.21 -13.32 7.10
C GLY A 839 44.36 -12.54 6.45
N GLN A 840 44.08 -11.41 5.81
CA GLN A 840 45.10 -10.54 5.22
C GLN A 840 45.51 -9.42 6.17
N THR A 841 46.76 -8.99 6.06
CA THR A 841 47.28 -7.79 6.71
C THR A 841 46.69 -6.53 6.07
N PRO A 842 46.63 -5.41 6.81
CA PRO A 842 46.16 -4.14 6.25
C PRO A 842 47.02 -3.68 5.07
N ARG A 843 46.39 -3.05 4.07
CA ARG A 843 47.12 -2.38 2.98
C ARG A 843 47.90 -1.17 3.50
N PRO A 844 49.16 -0.97 3.06
CA PRO A 844 49.98 0.18 3.44
C PRO A 844 49.30 1.52 3.07
N ALA A 845 49.33 2.48 3.99
CA ALA A 845 48.66 3.78 3.83
C ALA A 845 49.47 4.81 3.02
N ASP A 846 50.74 4.52 2.74
CA ASP A 846 51.65 5.30 1.89
C ASP A 846 51.41 5.07 0.39
N ASN A 847 50.78 3.95 0.02
CA ASN A 847 50.46 3.64 -1.38
C ASN A 847 49.23 4.42 -1.89
N VAL A 848 49.39 5.12 -3.01
CA VAL A 848 48.27 5.83 -3.70
C VAL A 848 47.16 4.86 -4.11
N SER A 849 47.53 3.64 -4.55
CA SER A 849 46.57 2.58 -4.89
C SER A 849 45.67 2.16 -3.72
N THR A 850 46.14 2.33 -2.48
CA THR A 850 45.34 2.08 -1.29
C THR A 850 44.25 3.13 -1.10
N TRP A 851 44.58 4.40 -1.31
CA TRP A 851 43.61 5.49 -1.21
C TRP A 851 42.63 5.51 -2.38
N THR A 852 43.06 5.17 -3.59
CA THR A 852 42.13 4.99 -4.72
C THR A 852 41.18 3.82 -4.46
N ALA A 853 41.68 2.69 -3.95
CA ALA A 853 40.82 1.58 -3.54
C ALA A 853 39.86 1.95 -2.40
N ALA A 854 40.32 2.73 -1.42
CA ALA A 854 39.49 3.25 -0.34
C ALA A 854 38.39 4.20 -0.85
N MET A 855 38.71 5.08 -1.79
CA MET A 855 37.73 5.94 -2.46
C MET A 855 36.72 5.11 -3.26
N ALA A 856 37.14 4.06 -3.98
CA ALA A 856 36.21 3.16 -4.66
C ALA A 856 35.27 2.45 -3.67
N GLN A 857 35.83 1.92 -2.58
CA GLN A 857 35.08 1.23 -1.52
C GLN A 857 34.07 2.15 -0.84
N GLY A 858 34.46 3.40 -0.55
CA GLY A 858 33.60 4.44 0.01
C GLY A 858 32.55 4.98 -0.96
N GLY A 859 32.52 4.50 -2.20
CA GLY A 859 31.64 4.97 -3.27
C GLY A 859 32.09 6.29 -3.92
N GLY A 860 33.23 6.84 -3.52
CA GLY A 860 33.78 8.10 -4.00
C GLY A 860 34.15 8.10 -5.48
N LEU A 861 34.86 7.07 -6.00
CA LEU A 861 35.39 7.10 -7.37
C LEU A 861 34.33 6.97 -8.47
N GLY A 862 33.35 6.07 -8.34
CA GLY A 862 32.28 5.93 -9.33
C GLY A 862 31.36 7.15 -9.38
N ILE A 863 31.18 7.80 -8.24
CA ILE A 863 30.36 9.00 -8.08
C ILE A 863 31.12 10.24 -8.55
N LEU A 864 32.40 10.41 -8.18
CA LEU A 864 33.27 11.49 -8.69
C LEU A 864 33.44 11.40 -10.20
N GLY A 865 33.57 10.21 -10.78
CA GLY A 865 33.63 10.03 -12.23
C GLY A 865 32.36 10.54 -12.93
N ASP A 866 31.19 10.08 -12.48
CA ASP A 866 29.90 10.52 -13.02
C ASP A 866 29.64 12.03 -12.73
N PHE A 867 30.18 12.56 -11.63
CA PHE A 867 30.03 13.95 -11.16
C PHE A 867 30.98 14.95 -11.85
N LEU A 868 32.22 14.55 -12.16
CA LEU A 868 33.24 15.39 -12.80
C LEU A 868 33.15 15.36 -14.32
N PHE A 869 32.82 14.22 -14.93
CA PHE A 869 32.80 14.07 -16.39
C PHE A 869 31.42 14.34 -17.01
N GLY A 870 30.40 14.62 -16.18
CA GLY A 870 29.10 15.13 -16.66
C GLY A 870 28.48 14.27 -17.74
N GLU A 871 28.71 12.95 -17.73
CA GLU A 871 28.21 12.06 -18.77
C GLU A 871 26.68 12.12 -18.79
N TYR A 872 26.19 12.79 -19.83
CA TYR A 872 24.80 12.92 -20.21
C TYR A 872 24.20 11.51 -20.41
N ASN A 873 22.96 11.31 -19.94
CA ASN A 873 22.07 10.18 -20.28
C ASN A 873 22.09 8.84 -19.52
N ARG A 874 22.67 8.69 -18.31
CA ARG A 874 22.41 7.46 -17.52
C ARG A 874 21.00 7.33 -16.93
N PHE A 875 20.38 8.46 -16.56
CA PHE A 875 19.07 8.48 -15.90
C PHE A 875 17.91 8.88 -16.84
N GLY A 876 18.23 9.12 -18.12
CA GLY A 876 17.43 9.96 -19.01
C GLY A 876 16.77 9.29 -20.20
N ASN A 877 17.49 8.51 -21.04
CA ASN A 877 16.91 8.06 -22.32
C ASN A 877 17.64 6.93 -23.09
N THR A 878 18.54 6.14 -22.47
CA THR A 878 19.18 5.01 -23.20
C THR A 878 19.35 3.78 -22.30
N PRO A 879 18.40 2.82 -22.34
CA PRO A 879 18.48 1.61 -21.52
C PRO A 879 19.60 0.66 -21.98
N ALA A 880 19.80 0.46 -23.28
CA ALA A 880 20.53 -0.71 -23.79
C ALA A 880 22.01 -0.81 -23.36
N THR A 881 22.73 0.30 -23.16
CA THR A 881 24.19 0.28 -22.89
C THR A 881 24.55 0.38 -21.41
N SER A 882 23.64 0.88 -20.55
CA SER A 882 23.90 1.10 -19.12
C SER A 882 23.40 -0.04 -18.21
N LEU A 883 22.77 -1.07 -18.78
CA LEU A 883 22.01 -2.10 -18.08
C LEU A 883 22.76 -3.41 -17.77
N ALA A 884 24.09 -3.46 -17.96
CA ALA A 884 24.89 -4.63 -17.55
C ALA A 884 24.93 -4.74 -16.01
N GLY A 885 23.86 -5.30 -15.43
CA GLY A 885 23.75 -5.58 -14.01
C GLY A 885 24.48 -6.87 -13.62
N PRO A 886 24.65 -7.13 -12.31
CA PRO A 886 25.28 -8.35 -11.83
C PRO A 886 24.65 -9.65 -12.35
N PHE A 887 23.35 -9.66 -12.67
CA PHE A 887 22.71 -10.80 -13.33
C PHE A 887 23.30 -11.11 -14.73
N ALA A 888 23.57 -10.07 -15.54
CA ALA A 888 24.20 -10.25 -16.84
C ALA A 888 25.64 -10.77 -16.70
N SER A 889 26.35 -10.35 -15.64
CA SER A 889 27.67 -10.90 -15.28
C SER A 889 27.57 -12.38 -14.89
N ASP A 890 26.62 -12.78 -14.05
CA ASP A 890 26.47 -14.18 -13.62
C ASP A 890 26.04 -15.07 -14.79
N ALA A 891 25.13 -14.59 -15.65
CA ALA A 891 24.74 -15.28 -16.88
C ALA A 891 25.92 -15.41 -17.86
N ALA A 892 26.73 -14.36 -18.03
CA ALA A 892 27.95 -14.41 -18.83
C ALA A 892 28.99 -15.37 -18.23
N GLN A 893 29.13 -15.43 -16.91
CA GLN A 893 30.00 -16.41 -16.23
C GLN A 893 29.51 -17.84 -16.48
N LEU A 894 28.20 -18.10 -16.43
CA LEU A 894 27.64 -19.41 -16.75
C LEU A 894 27.83 -19.78 -18.23
N VAL A 895 27.64 -18.83 -19.15
CA VAL A 895 27.90 -19.01 -20.59
C VAL A 895 29.37 -19.27 -20.86
N ASN A 896 30.28 -18.53 -20.22
CA ASN A 896 31.71 -18.75 -20.30
C ASN A 896 32.09 -20.13 -19.74
N LEU A 897 31.53 -20.52 -18.60
CA LEU A 897 31.75 -21.85 -18.02
C LEU A 897 31.30 -22.93 -19.00
N PHE A 898 30.10 -22.81 -19.59
CA PHE A 898 29.59 -23.73 -20.61
C PHE A 898 30.42 -23.74 -21.89
N GLY A 899 30.94 -22.57 -22.30
CA GLY A 899 31.86 -22.43 -23.42
C GLY A 899 33.17 -23.19 -23.18
N LEU A 900 33.76 -23.02 -22.00
CA LEU A 900 34.94 -23.78 -21.55
C LEU A 900 34.63 -25.28 -21.48
N THR A 901 33.44 -25.70 -21.04
CA THR A 901 33.03 -27.11 -21.04
C THR A 901 32.98 -27.68 -22.45
N LYS A 902 32.39 -26.94 -23.38
CA LYS A 902 32.27 -27.32 -24.78
C LYS A 902 33.63 -27.38 -25.48
N GLN A 903 34.57 -26.54 -25.05
CA GLN A 903 35.96 -26.52 -25.52
C GLN A 903 36.85 -27.58 -24.83
N GLY A 904 36.36 -28.25 -23.77
CA GLY A 904 37.14 -29.22 -22.99
C GLY A 904 38.09 -28.59 -21.96
N ASP A 905 38.08 -27.27 -21.82
CA ASP A 905 39.00 -26.49 -21.00
C ASP A 905 38.45 -26.16 -19.59
N ALA A 906 37.19 -26.49 -19.31
CA ALA A 906 36.60 -26.23 -17.99
C ALA A 906 37.23 -27.11 -16.91
N LYS A 907 37.82 -26.48 -15.88
CA LYS A 907 38.44 -27.20 -14.76
C LYS A 907 37.41 -27.45 -13.66
N ALA A 908 37.57 -28.53 -12.90
CA ALA A 908 36.73 -28.82 -11.74
C ALA A 908 36.73 -27.67 -10.70
N ALA A 909 37.87 -26.97 -10.57
CA ALA A 909 38.00 -25.78 -9.74
C ALA A 909 37.09 -24.62 -10.18
N ASP A 910 36.79 -24.48 -11.48
CA ASP A 910 35.93 -23.41 -12.00
C ASP A 910 34.47 -23.65 -11.62
N TYR A 911 33.99 -24.90 -11.76
CA TYR A 911 32.68 -25.32 -11.28
C TYR A 911 32.53 -25.21 -9.77
N PHE A 912 33.56 -25.61 -9.02
CA PHE A 912 33.55 -25.50 -7.57
C PHE A 912 33.48 -24.04 -7.11
N ASN A 913 34.29 -23.15 -7.69
CA ASN A 913 34.26 -21.73 -7.37
C ASN A 913 32.92 -21.09 -7.77
N PHE A 914 32.35 -21.48 -8.91
CA PHE A 914 31.01 -21.06 -9.31
C PHE A 914 29.97 -21.48 -8.25
N ALA A 915 29.93 -22.77 -7.90
CA ALA A 915 28.97 -23.30 -6.92
C ALA A 915 29.11 -22.61 -5.55
N ILE A 916 30.33 -22.45 -5.05
CA ILE A 916 30.62 -21.84 -3.76
C ILE A 916 30.26 -20.34 -3.73
N ASN A 917 30.48 -19.61 -4.82
CA ASN A 917 30.12 -18.19 -4.91
C ASN A 917 28.62 -17.96 -5.14
N HIS A 918 27.90 -18.98 -5.63
CA HIS A 918 26.47 -18.95 -5.88
C HIS A 918 25.64 -19.70 -4.81
N THR A 919 26.26 -20.07 -3.69
CA THR A 919 25.57 -20.68 -2.55
C THR A 919 25.24 -19.60 -1.50
N PRO A 920 23.95 -19.29 -1.23
CA PRO A 920 23.56 -18.40 -0.14
C PRO A 920 24.16 -18.84 1.20
N TYR A 921 24.34 -17.91 2.14
CA TYR A 921 24.97 -18.12 3.47
C TYR A 921 26.47 -18.45 3.46
N MET A 922 27.01 -19.03 2.39
CA MET A 922 28.44 -19.34 2.25
C MET A 922 29.32 -18.09 2.24
N ASN A 923 28.75 -16.94 1.90
CA ASN A 923 29.43 -15.64 1.81
C ASN A 923 29.35 -14.80 3.10
N LEU A 924 28.76 -15.31 4.19
CA LEU A 924 28.69 -14.58 5.46
C LEU A 924 30.10 -14.28 5.98
N HIS A 925 30.27 -13.09 6.57
CA HIS A 925 31.58 -12.57 6.98
C HIS A 925 32.30 -13.42 8.04
N VAL A 926 31.59 -14.28 8.78
CA VAL A 926 32.17 -15.29 9.70
C VAL A 926 32.29 -16.66 9.03
N VAL A 927 31.28 -17.07 8.25
CA VAL A 927 31.25 -18.42 7.67
C VAL A 927 32.31 -18.58 6.60
N ARG A 928 32.45 -17.61 5.68
CA ARG A 928 33.38 -17.73 4.56
C ARG A 928 34.82 -17.89 5.01
N PRO A 929 35.37 -17.03 5.90
CA PRO A 929 36.74 -17.20 6.36
C PRO A 929 37.00 -18.53 7.07
N VAL A 930 36.06 -18.98 7.91
CA VAL A 930 36.16 -20.27 8.60
C VAL A 930 36.15 -21.44 7.61
N MET A 931 35.27 -21.41 6.62
CA MET A 931 35.19 -22.45 5.59
C MET A 931 36.41 -22.42 4.66
N ASP A 932 36.89 -21.25 4.26
CA ASP A 932 38.15 -21.12 3.51
C ASP A 932 39.32 -21.71 4.30
N PHE A 933 39.40 -21.44 5.60
CA PHE A 933 40.43 -21.98 6.48
C PHE A 933 40.34 -23.51 6.65
N LEU A 934 39.16 -24.06 6.97
CA LEU A 934 39.03 -25.48 7.33
C LEU A 934 38.97 -26.42 6.12
N ILE A 935 38.31 -26.01 5.03
CA ILE A 935 37.88 -26.95 3.98
C ILE A 935 38.15 -26.41 2.56
N LEU A 936 37.68 -25.20 2.23
CA LEU A 936 37.61 -24.76 0.84
C LEU A 936 38.99 -24.51 0.23
N ASN A 937 39.97 -24.01 1.00
CA ASN A 937 41.33 -23.82 0.48
C ASN A 937 42.01 -25.16 0.20
N GLN A 938 41.80 -26.18 1.04
CA GLN A 938 42.32 -27.53 0.80
C GLN A 938 41.69 -28.14 -0.46
N MET A 939 40.39 -27.99 -0.64
CA MET A 939 39.70 -28.44 -1.86
C MET A 939 40.22 -27.72 -3.11
N ARG A 940 40.40 -26.38 -3.06
CA ARG A 940 40.96 -25.60 -4.17
C ARG A 940 42.36 -26.07 -4.55
N GLU A 941 43.21 -26.31 -3.57
CA GLU A 941 44.58 -26.78 -3.78
C GLU A 941 44.61 -28.22 -4.32
N TRP A 942 43.70 -29.08 -3.87
CA TRP A 942 43.53 -30.43 -4.41
C TRP A 942 43.07 -30.42 -5.87
N MET A 943 42.08 -29.59 -6.22
CA MET A 943 41.58 -29.49 -7.59
C MET A 943 42.52 -28.71 -8.53
N SER A 944 43.34 -27.80 -7.99
CA SER A 944 44.31 -27.02 -8.75
C SER A 944 45.58 -26.79 -7.93
N PRO A 945 46.57 -27.70 -8.01
CA PRO A 945 47.82 -27.55 -7.28
C PRO A 945 48.53 -26.21 -7.55
N GLY A 946 49.10 -25.62 -6.50
CA GLY A 946 49.74 -24.31 -6.49
C GLY A 946 48.78 -23.12 -6.54
N SER A 947 47.46 -23.34 -6.44
CA SER A 947 46.45 -22.26 -6.49
C SER A 947 46.63 -21.27 -5.34
N LEU A 948 46.93 -21.76 -4.13
CA LEU A 948 47.08 -20.94 -2.94
C LEU A 948 48.36 -20.10 -2.99
N GLN A 949 49.45 -20.62 -3.57
CA GLN A 949 50.68 -19.86 -3.80
C GLN A 949 50.46 -18.75 -4.84
N ARG A 950 49.80 -19.06 -5.97
CA ARG A 950 49.44 -18.05 -6.98
C ARG A 950 48.53 -16.97 -6.40
N TYR A 951 47.59 -17.35 -5.53
CA TYR A 951 46.73 -16.41 -4.82
C TYR A 951 47.53 -15.50 -3.88
N GLN A 952 48.43 -16.07 -3.07
CA GLN A 952 49.29 -15.29 -2.18
C GLN A 952 50.17 -14.30 -2.96
N GLN A 953 50.81 -14.77 -4.03
CA GLN A 953 51.68 -13.94 -4.86
C GLN A 953 50.90 -12.80 -5.52
N ARG A 954 49.71 -13.08 -6.08
CA ARG A 954 48.84 -12.06 -6.67
C ARG A 954 48.43 -10.98 -5.67
N VAL A 955 48.11 -11.36 -4.42
CA VAL A 955 47.76 -10.39 -3.38
C VAL A 955 48.96 -9.49 -3.06
N LYS A 956 50.17 -10.04 -2.94
CA LYS A 956 51.38 -9.24 -2.73
C LYS A 956 51.65 -8.27 -3.89
N GLU A 957 51.54 -8.75 -5.13
CA GLU A 957 51.83 -7.97 -6.33
C GLU A 957 50.78 -6.89 -6.61
N GLU A 958 49.49 -7.21 -6.54
CA GLU A 958 48.40 -6.29 -6.91
C GLU A 958 48.00 -5.35 -5.76
N GLN A 959 48.16 -5.77 -4.51
CA GLN A 959 47.59 -5.08 -3.35
C GLN A 959 48.66 -4.57 -2.37
N GLY A 960 49.89 -5.09 -2.44
CA GLY A 960 50.99 -4.69 -1.57
C GLY A 960 50.86 -5.15 -0.11
N ASN A 961 49.87 -5.99 0.21
CA ASN A 961 49.69 -6.57 1.55
C ASN A 961 49.98 -8.07 1.56
N ASP A 962 50.25 -8.62 2.76
CA ASP A 962 50.50 -10.05 2.98
C ASP A 962 49.35 -10.70 3.77
N PHE A 963 49.49 -11.97 4.11
CA PHE A 963 48.57 -12.70 4.98
C PHE A 963 49.09 -12.76 6.41
N ILE A 964 48.16 -12.68 7.38
CA ILE A 964 48.46 -12.91 8.81
C ILE A 964 49.04 -14.31 8.99
N ILE A 965 48.45 -15.28 8.28
CA ILE A 965 48.99 -16.62 8.12
C ILE A 965 48.85 -17.01 6.64
N PRO A 966 49.94 -17.33 5.95
CA PRO A 966 49.93 -17.72 4.54
C PRO A 966 48.93 -18.86 4.24
N PRO A 967 48.06 -18.72 3.22
CA PRO A 967 47.10 -19.76 2.84
C PRO A 967 47.70 -21.17 2.66
N PRO A 968 48.93 -21.34 2.12
CA PRO A 968 49.56 -22.65 2.00
C PRO A 968 49.96 -23.32 3.33
N GLN A 969 50.12 -22.57 4.42
CA GLN A 969 50.55 -23.09 5.73
C GLN A 969 49.42 -23.74 6.52
N PHE A 970 48.17 -23.65 6.05
CA PHE A 970 47.01 -24.27 6.69
C PHE A 970 46.71 -25.69 6.17
N MET A 971 47.58 -26.25 5.34
CA MET A 971 47.46 -27.61 4.84
C MET A 971 47.98 -28.58 5.90
N LEU A 972 47.07 -29.37 6.51
CA LEU A 972 47.49 -30.49 7.36
C LEU A 972 48.37 -31.44 6.52
N GLY A 973 49.65 -31.55 6.87
CA GLY A 973 50.60 -32.45 6.20
C GLY A 973 51.61 -31.81 5.23
N ARG A 974 51.80 -30.48 5.29
CA ARG A 974 52.99 -29.81 4.75
C ARG A 974 53.71 -28.98 5.80
#